data_AF-A0AAD3P0F8-F1
#
_entry.id   AF-A0AAD3P0F8-F1
#
_cell.length_a   1.000
_cell.length_b   1.000
_cell.length_c   1.000
_cell.angle_alpha   90.00
_cell.angle_beta   90.00
_cell.angle_gamma   90.00
#
_symmetry.space_group_name_H-M   'P 1'
#
loop_
_entity.id
_entity.type
_entity.pdbx_description
1 polymer ?
#
loop_
_entity_poly.entity_id
_entity_poly.type
_entity_poly.pdbx_seq_one_letter_code
_entity_poly.pdbx_strand_id
1 'polypeptide(L)'
;MSFQSDANSTYVNNQSVDKGAVRALWTAVDGIVSEVRDGRIWHTSSDNLASQTPPEGADQISIAMNPGHITYRRISAPGTVNPAIHVQTADGTWWQLSEDTRALRSNSGKSFATRAEAVAAGQAALTSDIGIIVTVEGDFVAIRGAHASADDPLFTTQPRWGVLIRLPSAALVTNKSEDRMVDNRTGWLPVSVTATGDEWTGTPDPAVIAAGVPFNADSVMVLTVPRTNTGPVGLTVSGDSYGRRVVMNSDGQPLTGGELVAGRRVALIRTHPTLRIWTGAMGWPDLRAERLSRITSVVNAGTVALDTVAGTGDAITAQVPQILKDQGISAANLRRISFVPTAANTGTLAPTIEIDGMGAVPLYTASNTVPPAGALQPGRLAEAVKIGSRWRLISGEVQRGEMDATAALLSSVVGAVTDIQDAGPHVGDEHVLAVDQAQNAVAYLDALGQLVLGGLVVDWSRVDFATMDWGRIVTDEHHVGDPFIVLGDLHGNALIWSTEDGVAGGIGSGGGSSQPPEPPGTAGNEWQVSYDGTSTRWLTQYQGRLLRLEKRSNLVLADTKPVATGILAFGGGSSLVARPLSGEWYYHLRDPDLAASSGMLAAEAAGYAMLADNAARDLAWPLVIGLTAGIGSPVEADTARESSLYQDALARIATAVTNLPAWDKTLVIDRVLLSLLGGVPETSEIAADNIYASTAANLRADIVAATGQGLPPLVVVSPSAGTREGGSSAVALAEAKLDSTHPALGFVVACPRHAYDIDAGTLATLTPASAAMLSEIEAIAVREIHGGGLWYCPRLASATRSGTTITATFLSMSDLVLPGGGDHGLSLGGDTGGVTITGVSLSGKTATITLSGVPSGTLTLNCAWGREGTPTDARPINRSDIRDQWSEPSRIQAGYTHYRLALPASVTVN
;
A
#
# COMPACT_ATOMS: atom_id res chain seq x y z
N MET A 1 -44.31 -2.21 -9.89
CA MET A 1 -44.62 -2.88 -8.61
C MET A 1 -43.40 -2.80 -7.69
N SER A 2 -43.37 -1.86 -6.74
CA SER A 2 -42.41 -1.93 -5.64
C SER A 2 -43.11 -2.51 -4.42
N PHE A 3 -42.72 -3.71 -3.99
CA PHE A 3 -43.13 -4.20 -2.68
C PHE A 3 -42.20 -3.60 -1.63
N GLN A 4 -42.70 -2.67 -0.82
CA GLN A 4 -42.29 -2.63 0.58
C GLN A 4 -42.98 -3.82 1.23
N SER A 5 -42.29 -4.96 1.31
CA SER A 5 -42.83 -6.08 2.07
C SER A 5 -42.60 -5.80 3.55
N ASP A 6 -43.66 -5.92 4.36
CA ASP A 6 -43.58 -5.92 5.84
C ASP A 6 -42.64 -7.03 6.38
N ALA A 7 -42.17 -7.94 5.51
CA ALA A 7 -41.25 -9.03 5.82
C ALA A 7 -39.87 -8.56 6.31
N ASN A 8 -39.46 -7.32 6.03
CA ASN A 8 -38.20 -6.78 6.57
C ASN A 8 -38.23 -6.57 8.10
N SER A 9 -39.41 -6.59 8.72
CA SER A 9 -39.54 -6.56 10.19
C SER A 9 -39.54 -7.96 10.82
N THR A 10 -39.81 -9.01 10.04
CA THR A 10 -40.00 -10.39 10.53
C THR A 10 -38.72 -11.22 10.42
N TYR A 11 -37.84 -10.91 9.47
CA TYR A 11 -36.55 -11.59 9.30
C TYR A 11 -35.42 -10.66 9.73
N VAL A 12 -34.90 -10.86 10.94
CA VAL A 12 -33.72 -10.16 11.44
C VAL A 12 -32.49 -10.70 10.69
N ASN A 13 -31.64 -9.80 10.18
CA ASN A 13 -30.39 -10.21 9.53
C ASN A 13 -29.58 -11.13 10.47
N ASN A 14 -29.04 -12.22 9.91
CA ASN A 14 -28.26 -13.27 10.58
C ASN A 14 -29.03 -14.27 11.47
N GLN A 15 -30.36 -14.38 11.34
CA GLN A 15 -31.09 -15.53 11.88
C GLN A 15 -31.42 -16.56 10.79
N SER A 16 -31.35 -17.83 11.15
CA SER A 16 -31.77 -18.93 10.28
C SER A 16 -33.27 -18.78 9.99
N VAL A 17 -33.60 -18.62 8.71
CA VAL A 17 -34.99 -18.57 8.26
C VAL A 17 -35.52 -20.01 8.16
N ASP A 18 -36.70 -20.24 8.73
CA ASP A 18 -37.37 -21.53 8.62
C ASP A 18 -37.56 -21.91 7.14
N LYS A 19 -37.18 -23.15 6.78
CA LYS A 19 -37.27 -23.64 5.40
C LYS A 19 -38.73 -23.69 4.91
N GLY A 20 -39.71 -23.85 5.80
CA GLY A 20 -41.13 -23.79 5.46
C GLY A 20 -41.56 -22.39 5.06
N ALA A 21 -41.07 -21.36 5.75
CA ALA A 21 -41.33 -19.95 5.40
C ALA A 21 -40.71 -19.58 4.03
N VAL A 22 -39.49 -20.03 3.75
CA VAL A 22 -38.85 -19.83 2.43
C VAL A 22 -39.66 -20.51 1.33
N ARG A 23 -40.15 -21.74 1.55
CA ARG A 23 -41.03 -22.42 0.58
C ARG A 23 -42.35 -21.69 0.39
N ALA A 24 -42.96 -21.17 1.44
CA ALA A 24 -44.20 -20.40 1.33
C ALA A 24 -44.00 -19.13 0.49
N LEU A 25 -42.84 -18.47 0.64
CA LEU A 25 -42.47 -17.31 -0.18
C LEU A 25 -42.31 -17.69 -1.66
N TRP A 26 -41.61 -18.79 -1.95
CA TRP A 26 -41.47 -19.29 -3.31
C TRP A 26 -42.80 -19.70 -3.94
N THR A 27 -43.69 -20.36 -3.19
CA THR A 27 -45.05 -20.66 -3.65
C THR A 27 -45.84 -19.39 -4.00
N ALA A 28 -45.64 -18.27 -3.27
CA ALA A 28 -46.29 -17.00 -3.60
C ALA A 28 -45.71 -16.37 -4.88
N VAL A 29 -44.39 -16.44 -5.08
CA VAL A 29 -43.73 -16.00 -6.33
C VAL A 29 -44.19 -16.84 -7.51
N ASP A 30 -44.25 -18.16 -7.37
CA ASP A 30 -44.76 -19.06 -8.39
C ASP A 30 -46.23 -18.78 -8.72
N GLY A 31 -47.04 -18.40 -7.71
CA GLY A 31 -48.40 -17.90 -7.91
C GLY A 31 -48.44 -16.68 -8.82
N ILE A 32 -47.59 -15.68 -8.59
CA ILE A 32 -47.51 -14.46 -9.42
C ILE A 32 -47.01 -14.78 -10.83
N VAL A 33 -46.00 -15.64 -10.96
CA VAL A 33 -45.50 -16.09 -12.27
C VAL A 33 -46.59 -16.87 -13.02
N SER A 34 -47.41 -17.66 -12.31
CA SER A 34 -48.60 -18.30 -12.87
C SER A 34 -49.61 -17.25 -13.31
N GLU A 35 -49.95 -16.25 -12.50
CA GLU A 35 -50.92 -15.20 -12.88
C GLU A 35 -50.46 -14.39 -14.10
N VAL A 36 -49.16 -14.15 -14.26
CA VAL A 36 -48.57 -13.54 -15.46
C VAL A 36 -48.67 -14.49 -16.67
N ARG A 37 -48.42 -15.79 -16.48
CA ARG A 37 -48.56 -16.82 -17.53
C ARG A 37 -50.02 -17.07 -17.92
N ASP A 38 -50.94 -16.97 -16.97
CA ASP A 38 -52.38 -17.21 -17.12
C ASP A 38 -53.12 -15.98 -17.67
N GLY A 39 -52.39 -14.90 -17.98
CA GLY A 39 -52.93 -13.71 -18.66
C GLY A 39 -53.68 -12.73 -17.75
N ARG A 40 -53.65 -12.91 -16.42
CA ARG A 40 -54.32 -12.01 -15.45
C ARG A 40 -53.69 -10.63 -15.39
N ILE A 41 -52.37 -10.55 -15.54
CA ILE A 41 -51.65 -9.29 -15.69
C ILE A 41 -51.17 -9.18 -17.13
N TRP A 42 -51.73 -8.22 -17.86
CA TRP A 42 -51.35 -7.97 -19.23
C TRP A 42 -50.40 -6.77 -19.33
N HIS A 43 -49.26 -6.94 -19.98
CA HIS A 43 -48.26 -5.89 -20.15
C HIS A 43 -48.29 -5.34 -21.59
N THR A 44 -48.31 -4.01 -21.73
CA THR A 44 -48.23 -3.31 -23.03
C THR A 44 -47.33 -2.10 -22.95
N SER A 45 -46.84 -1.62 -24.09
CA SER A 45 -46.04 -0.39 -24.21
C SER A 45 -46.83 0.81 -24.78
N SER A 46 -48.12 0.63 -25.08
CA SER A 46 -48.99 1.64 -25.68
C SER A 46 -50.09 2.10 -24.70
N ASP A 47 -50.28 3.42 -24.55
CA ASP A 47 -51.35 4.03 -23.73
C ASP A 47 -52.69 4.11 -24.45
N ASN A 48 -52.71 3.89 -25.77
CA ASN A 48 -53.95 3.84 -26.52
C ASN A 48 -54.66 2.49 -26.30
N LEU A 49 -55.23 2.30 -25.11
CA LEU A 49 -55.92 1.07 -24.74
C LEU A 49 -57.21 0.86 -25.54
N ALA A 50 -57.81 1.92 -26.08
CA ALA A 50 -59.03 1.84 -26.90
C ALA A 50 -58.84 1.04 -28.21
N SER A 51 -57.60 0.93 -28.71
CA SER A 51 -57.26 0.11 -29.88
C SER A 51 -56.73 -1.27 -29.53
N GLN A 52 -56.75 -1.66 -28.27
CA GLN A 52 -56.11 -2.87 -27.76
C GLN A 52 -57.14 -3.83 -27.16
N THR A 53 -56.88 -5.13 -27.29
CA THR A 53 -57.70 -6.20 -26.71
C THR A 53 -56.83 -7.00 -25.74
N PRO A 54 -56.95 -6.80 -24.42
CA PRO A 54 -56.27 -7.63 -23.44
C PRO A 54 -56.68 -9.11 -23.59
N PRO A 55 -55.81 -10.07 -23.27
CA PRO A 55 -56.18 -11.49 -23.21
C PRO A 55 -57.39 -11.73 -22.32
N GLU A 56 -58.21 -12.72 -22.67
CA GLU A 56 -59.35 -13.13 -21.86
C GLU A 56 -58.88 -13.52 -20.45
N GLY A 57 -59.52 -12.98 -19.42
CA GLY A 57 -59.14 -13.21 -18.02
C GLY A 57 -58.15 -12.19 -17.44
N ALA A 58 -57.71 -11.19 -18.21
CA ALA A 58 -56.92 -10.08 -17.67
C ALA A 58 -57.74 -9.28 -16.63
N ASP A 59 -57.14 -9.08 -15.45
CA ASP A 59 -57.69 -8.28 -14.35
C ASP A 59 -56.86 -7.02 -14.08
N GLN A 60 -55.64 -6.95 -14.63
CA GLN A 60 -54.76 -5.78 -14.56
C GLN A 60 -54.05 -5.53 -15.90
N ILE A 61 -53.91 -4.27 -16.28
CA ILE A 61 -53.04 -3.81 -17.37
C ILE A 61 -51.87 -3.04 -16.80
N SER A 62 -50.67 -3.40 -17.22
CA SER A 62 -49.40 -2.79 -16.85
C SER A 62 -48.81 -2.12 -18.08
N ILE A 63 -48.70 -0.79 -18.09
CA ILE A 63 -48.16 -0.04 -19.23
C ILE A 63 -46.79 0.53 -18.88
N ALA A 64 -45.75 0.00 -19.50
CA ALA A 64 -44.39 0.52 -19.35
C ALA A 64 -44.06 1.51 -20.49
N MET A 65 -43.76 2.75 -20.11
CA MET A 65 -43.33 3.80 -21.03
C MET A 65 -42.02 4.41 -20.54
N ASN A 66 -41.21 4.97 -21.44
CA ASN A 66 -40.15 5.88 -21.02
C ASN A 66 -40.77 7.28 -20.92
N PRO A 67 -40.88 7.92 -19.73
CA PRO A 67 -40.11 7.68 -18.50
C PRO A 67 -40.90 7.14 -17.28
N GLY A 68 -42.02 6.41 -17.43
CA GLY A 68 -42.77 5.89 -16.28
C GLY A 68 -43.75 4.75 -16.58
N HIS A 69 -44.36 4.24 -15.51
CA HIS A 69 -45.28 3.11 -15.50
C HIS A 69 -46.70 3.51 -15.09
N ILE A 70 -47.71 2.98 -15.78
CA ILE A 70 -49.14 3.15 -15.50
C ILE A 70 -49.76 1.78 -15.24
N THR A 71 -50.62 1.67 -14.24
CA THR A 71 -51.33 0.43 -13.94
C THR A 71 -52.84 0.69 -13.95
N TYR A 72 -53.60 -0.12 -14.69
CA TYR A 72 -55.06 -0.11 -14.67
C TYR A 72 -55.61 -1.43 -14.11
N ARG A 73 -56.71 -1.38 -13.38
CA ARG A 73 -57.46 -2.56 -12.88
C ARG A 73 -58.80 -2.68 -13.57
N ARG A 74 -59.22 -3.90 -13.86
CA ARG A 74 -60.51 -4.18 -14.47
C ARG A 74 -61.64 -3.78 -13.52
N ILE A 75 -62.66 -3.11 -14.05
CA ILE A 75 -63.87 -2.75 -13.32
C ILE A 75 -65.12 -3.08 -14.14
N SER A 76 -66.27 -3.18 -13.48
CA SER A 76 -67.55 -3.07 -14.18
C SER A 76 -67.72 -1.68 -14.78
N ALA A 77 -68.60 -1.54 -15.77
CA ALA A 77 -68.88 -0.25 -16.40
C ALA A 77 -69.17 0.83 -15.32
N PRO A 78 -68.39 1.92 -15.27
CA PRO A 78 -68.56 2.92 -14.22
C PRO A 78 -69.87 3.67 -14.42
N GLY A 79 -70.56 4.02 -13.33
CA GLY A 79 -71.81 4.80 -13.41
C GLY A 79 -71.60 6.20 -14.00
N THR A 80 -70.39 6.75 -13.94
CA THR A 80 -69.99 7.98 -14.63
C THR A 80 -68.56 7.80 -15.14
N VAL A 81 -68.36 8.03 -16.44
CA VAL A 81 -67.04 7.90 -17.07
C VAL A 81 -66.21 9.15 -16.75
N ASN A 82 -65.14 8.99 -15.97
CA ASN A 82 -64.12 10.02 -15.78
C ASN A 82 -62.93 9.68 -16.69
N PRO A 83 -62.73 10.36 -17.82
CA PRO A 83 -61.68 10.02 -18.79
C PRO A 83 -60.25 10.17 -18.24
N ALA A 84 -60.06 10.81 -17.08
CA ALA A 84 -58.75 10.88 -16.44
C ALA A 84 -58.33 9.59 -15.73
N ILE A 85 -59.30 8.74 -15.35
CA ILE A 85 -59.04 7.49 -14.59
C ILE A 85 -59.77 6.29 -15.15
N HIS A 86 -60.72 6.45 -16.09
CA HIS A 86 -61.45 5.36 -16.74
C HIS A 86 -61.06 5.27 -18.21
N VAL A 87 -60.81 4.05 -18.67
CA VAL A 87 -60.53 3.74 -20.07
C VAL A 87 -61.25 2.45 -20.46
N GLN A 88 -61.68 2.36 -21.71
CA GLN A 88 -62.32 1.19 -22.28
C GLN A 88 -61.42 0.60 -23.36
N THR A 89 -61.19 -0.71 -23.33
CA THR A 89 -60.43 -1.43 -24.36
C THR A 89 -61.31 -1.78 -25.57
N ALA A 90 -60.70 -2.23 -26.68
CA ALA A 90 -61.41 -2.49 -27.94
C ALA A 90 -62.49 -3.59 -27.84
N ASP A 91 -62.37 -4.48 -26.85
CA ASP A 91 -63.35 -5.52 -26.50
C ASP A 91 -64.53 -4.98 -25.66
N GLY A 92 -64.52 -3.68 -25.30
CA GLY A 92 -65.54 -3.06 -24.47
C GLY A 92 -65.32 -3.20 -22.96
N THR A 93 -64.23 -3.82 -22.51
CA THR A 93 -63.92 -3.96 -21.08
C THR A 93 -63.49 -2.62 -20.47
N TRP A 94 -64.02 -2.30 -19.28
CA TRP A 94 -63.70 -1.06 -18.55
C TRP A 94 -62.56 -1.27 -17.55
N TRP A 95 -61.70 -0.26 -17.47
CA TRP A 95 -60.49 -0.25 -16.66
C TRP A 95 -60.37 1.06 -15.87
N GLN A 96 -59.93 0.98 -14.62
CA GLN A 96 -59.67 2.13 -13.75
C GLN A 96 -58.18 2.26 -13.45
N LEU A 97 -57.65 3.48 -13.58
CA LEU A 97 -56.28 3.83 -13.24
C LEU A 97 -56.03 3.59 -11.75
N SER A 98 -55.10 2.70 -11.43
CA SER A 98 -54.68 2.37 -10.08
C SER A 98 -53.36 3.03 -9.67
N GLU A 99 -52.47 3.28 -10.63
CA GLU A 99 -51.15 3.88 -10.37
C GLU A 99 -50.66 4.61 -11.63
N ASP A 100 -50.14 5.84 -11.49
CA ASP A 100 -49.42 6.54 -12.56
C ASP A 100 -48.13 7.15 -12.00
N THR A 101 -47.01 6.46 -12.23
CA THR A 101 -45.70 6.94 -11.76
C THR A 101 -45.16 8.11 -12.59
N ARG A 102 -45.75 8.40 -13.78
CA ARG A 102 -45.44 9.62 -14.54
C ARG A 102 -46.02 10.82 -13.82
N ALA A 103 -47.25 10.69 -13.29
CA ALA A 103 -47.84 11.72 -12.45
C ALA A 103 -46.98 11.98 -11.20
N LEU A 104 -46.43 10.93 -10.58
CA LEU A 104 -45.49 11.09 -9.45
C LEU A 104 -44.18 11.80 -9.86
N ARG A 105 -43.63 11.51 -11.04
CA ARG A 105 -42.47 12.24 -11.57
C ARG A 105 -42.79 13.68 -11.95
N SER A 106 -43.94 13.96 -12.57
CA SER A 106 -44.37 15.33 -12.86
C SER A 106 -44.64 16.13 -11.59
N ASN A 107 -44.99 15.44 -10.51
CA ASN A 107 -45.22 16.01 -9.17
C ASN A 107 -43.93 16.10 -8.34
N SER A 108 -42.81 15.57 -8.83
CA SER A 108 -41.50 15.75 -8.19
C SER A 108 -41.06 17.22 -8.28
N GLY A 109 -40.26 17.66 -7.31
CA GLY A 109 -39.87 19.06 -7.24
C GLY A 109 -39.12 19.55 -8.48
N LYS A 110 -39.35 20.80 -8.90
CA LYS A 110 -38.61 21.43 -10.00
C LYS A 110 -37.52 22.35 -9.45
N SER A 111 -36.37 22.41 -10.12
CA SER A 111 -35.31 23.39 -9.83
C SER A 111 -35.11 24.34 -11.01
N PHE A 112 -34.83 25.60 -10.70
CA PHE A 112 -34.54 26.67 -11.65
C PHE A 112 -33.25 27.38 -11.24
N ALA A 113 -32.42 27.75 -12.20
CA ALA A 113 -31.15 28.44 -11.92
C ALA A 113 -31.38 29.89 -11.49
N THR A 114 -32.53 30.47 -11.82
CA THR A 114 -32.94 31.79 -11.31
C THR A 114 -34.44 31.87 -11.02
N ARG A 115 -34.84 32.84 -10.18
CA ARG A 115 -36.26 33.20 -10.03
C ARG A 115 -36.92 33.56 -11.36
N ALA A 116 -36.22 34.30 -12.21
CA ALA A 116 -36.74 34.76 -13.50
C ALA A 116 -37.10 33.59 -14.42
N GLU A 117 -36.30 32.52 -14.43
CA GLU A 117 -36.59 31.30 -15.18
C GLU A 117 -37.86 30.60 -14.67
N ALA A 118 -38.05 30.53 -13.34
CA ALA A 118 -39.26 29.95 -12.75
C ALA A 118 -40.51 30.76 -13.14
N VAL A 119 -40.42 32.10 -13.16
CA VAL A 119 -41.52 32.97 -13.63
C VAL A 119 -41.75 32.78 -15.13
N ALA A 120 -40.68 32.69 -15.93
CA ALA A 120 -40.75 32.52 -17.38
C ALA A 120 -41.35 31.16 -17.80
N ALA A 121 -41.18 30.11 -16.99
CA ALA A 121 -41.86 28.84 -17.19
C ALA A 121 -43.39 28.99 -17.18
N GLY A 122 -43.90 30.03 -16.51
CA GLY A 122 -45.30 30.40 -16.49
C GLY A 122 -46.13 29.60 -15.49
N GLN A 123 -47.18 30.22 -14.97
CA GLN A 123 -48.03 29.63 -13.94
C GLN A 123 -48.72 28.34 -14.39
N ALA A 124 -49.07 28.23 -15.68
CA ALA A 124 -49.69 27.03 -16.25
C ALA A 124 -48.76 25.80 -16.21
N ALA A 125 -47.44 25.99 -16.28
CA ALA A 125 -46.45 24.90 -16.22
C ALA A 125 -46.01 24.56 -14.78
N LEU A 126 -46.43 25.37 -13.80
CA LEU A 126 -46.14 25.23 -12.38
C LEU A 126 -47.44 24.97 -11.60
N THR A 127 -48.11 23.86 -11.91
CA THR A 127 -49.37 23.46 -11.27
C THR A 127 -49.17 23.16 -9.79
N SER A 128 -50.24 23.23 -8.99
CA SER A 128 -50.19 22.92 -7.54
C SER A 128 -49.80 21.48 -7.22
N ASP A 129 -49.78 20.60 -8.22
CA ASP A 129 -49.43 19.18 -8.05
C ASP A 129 -47.91 18.96 -7.94
N ILE A 130 -47.09 19.96 -8.31
CA ILE A 130 -45.64 19.94 -8.06
C ILE A 130 -45.41 20.10 -6.55
N GLY A 131 -44.60 19.21 -5.96
CA GLY A 131 -44.37 19.22 -4.51
C GLY A 131 -43.63 20.48 -4.01
N ILE A 132 -42.50 20.81 -4.63
CA ILE A 132 -41.65 21.96 -4.25
C ILE A 132 -40.99 22.57 -5.48
N ILE A 133 -40.69 23.87 -5.43
CA ILE A 133 -39.82 24.53 -6.42
C ILE A 133 -38.57 25.05 -5.71
N VAL A 134 -37.40 24.85 -6.31
CA VAL A 134 -36.13 25.41 -5.83
C VAL A 134 -35.63 26.45 -6.82
N THR A 135 -35.34 27.67 -6.37
CA THR A 135 -34.77 28.76 -7.18
C THR A 135 -33.49 29.29 -6.54
N VAL A 136 -32.50 29.66 -7.36
CA VAL A 136 -31.32 30.41 -6.87
C VAL A 136 -31.59 31.91 -7.08
N GLU A 137 -31.46 32.70 -6.02
CA GLU A 137 -31.90 34.09 -5.95
C GLU A 137 -30.82 34.95 -5.28
N GLY A 138 -29.79 35.31 -6.05
CA GLY A 138 -28.63 36.01 -5.54
C GLY A 138 -27.89 35.15 -4.51
N ASP A 139 -27.81 35.64 -3.28
CA ASP A 139 -27.12 34.97 -2.17
C ASP A 139 -27.97 33.93 -1.45
N PHE A 140 -29.09 33.49 -2.02
CA PHE A 140 -29.95 32.48 -1.42
C PHE A 140 -30.40 31.40 -2.41
N VAL A 141 -30.58 30.19 -1.89
CA VAL A 141 -31.42 29.15 -2.50
C VAL A 141 -32.79 29.19 -1.81
N ALA A 142 -33.83 29.54 -2.56
CA ALA A 142 -35.20 29.60 -2.05
C ALA A 142 -35.94 28.30 -2.39
N ILE A 143 -36.54 27.66 -1.38
CA ILE A 143 -37.47 26.54 -1.56
C ILE A 143 -38.89 27.11 -1.44
N ARG A 144 -39.73 26.82 -2.43
CA ARG A 144 -41.05 27.44 -2.63
C ARG A 144 -42.16 26.37 -2.65
N GLY A 145 -43.34 26.74 -2.17
CA GLY A 145 -44.53 25.86 -2.13
C GLY A 145 -45.74 26.50 -2.80
N ALA A 146 -46.54 25.71 -3.53
CA ALA A 146 -47.63 26.19 -4.38
C ALA A 146 -48.67 27.08 -3.66
N HIS A 147 -48.94 26.80 -2.39
CA HIS A 147 -49.92 27.50 -1.56
C HIS A 147 -49.30 28.50 -0.58
N ALA A 148 -47.96 28.60 -0.52
CA ALA A 148 -47.31 29.65 0.22
C ALA A 148 -47.61 30.99 -0.45
N SER A 149 -48.18 31.92 0.30
CA SER A 149 -48.68 33.19 -0.24
C SER A 149 -48.18 34.43 0.51
N ALA A 150 -47.44 34.22 1.60
CA ALA A 150 -47.00 35.29 2.50
C ALA A 150 -45.66 35.92 2.11
N ASP A 151 -44.67 35.11 1.71
CA ASP A 151 -43.33 35.60 1.36
C ASP A 151 -43.03 35.44 -0.14
N ASP A 152 -42.80 36.56 -0.82
CA ASP A 152 -42.30 36.68 -2.21
C ASP A 152 -42.83 35.65 -3.21
N PRO A 153 -44.13 35.59 -3.51
CA PRO A 153 -44.67 34.62 -4.47
C PRO A 153 -44.15 34.83 -5.90
N LEU A 154 -44.03 33.74 -6.67
CA LEU A 154 -43.71 33.81 -8.10
C LEU A 154 -44.88 34.42 -8.90
N PHE A 155 -46.13 34.18 -8.47
CA PHE A 155 -47.33 34.65 -9.15
C PHE A 155 -48.34 35.28 -8.18
N THR A 156 -49.14 36.23 -8.68
CA THR A 156 -50.16 36.94 -7.88
C THR A 156 -51.45 36.11 -7.69
N THR A 157 -51.76 35.23 -8.64
CA THR A 157 -52.89 34.29 -8.66
C THR A 157 -52.49 32.90 -8.13
N GLN A 158 -53.44 32.04 -7.77
CA GLN A 158 -53.12 30.66 -7.36
C GLN A 158 -52.80 29.77 -8.58
N PRO A 159 -51.81 28.84 -8.48
CA PRO A 159 -50.87 28.66 -7.35
C PRO A 159 -49.80 29.77 -7.30
N ARG A 160 -49.54 30.32 -6.11
CA ARG A 160 -48.73 31.55 -5.93
C ARG A 160 -47.22 31.27 -5.82
N TRP A 161 -46.82 30.10 -5.30
CA TRP A 161 -45.41 29.71 -5.17
C TRP A 161 -44.53 30.66 -4.33
N GLY A 162 -44.98 30.99 -3.13
CA GLY A 162 -44.21 31.72 -2.12
C GLY A 162 -43.04 30.92 -1.55
N VAL A 163 -42.10 31.63 -0.95
CA VAL A 163 -40.92 31.06 -0.31
C VAL A 163 -41.31 30.41 1.02
N LEU A 164 -40.89 29.15 1.21
CA LEU A 164 -41.00 28.40 2.46
C LEU A 164 -39.73 28.58 3.31
N ILE A 165 -38.55 28.56 2.67
CA ILE A 165 -37.25 28.72 3.32
C ILE A 165 -36.24 29.34 2.35
N ARG A 166 -35.37 30.22 2.87
CA ARG A 166 -34.18 30.76 2.17
C ARG A 166 -32.93 30.22 2.84
N LEU A 167 -32.09 29.54 2.06
CA LEU A 167 -30.80 29.05 2.51
C LEU A 167 -29.71 29.97 1.94
N PRO A 168 -28.89 30.64 2.75
CA PRO A 168 -27.81 31.47 2.22
C PRO A 168 -26.84 30.63 1.38
N SER A 169 -26.54 31.05 0.15
CA SER A 169 -25.54 30.44 -0.74
C SER A 169 -24.19 30.37 -0.06
N ALA A 170 -23.84 31.40 0.73
CA ALA A 170 -22.65 31.41 1.56
C ALA A 170 -22.69 30.28 2.60
N ALA A 171 -23.80 30.05 3.31
CA ALA A 171 -23.90 28.95 4.29
C ALA A 171 -23.75 27.54 3.66
N LEU A 172 -24.15 27.36 2.40
CA LEU A 172 -23.93 26.11 1.65
C LEU A 172 -22.45 25.91 1.26
N VAL A 173 -21.71 27.00 1.04
CA VAL A 173 -20.25 26.99 0.78
C VAL A 173 -19.46 26.91 2.08
N THR A 174 -19.89 27.63 3.12
CA THR A 174 -19.29 27.66 4.45
C THR A 174 -19.47 26.30 5.13
N ASN A 175 -20.61 25.62 5.02
CA ASN A 175 -20.76 24.25 5.52
C ASN A 175 -19.91 23.22 4.74
N LYS A 176 -19.65 23.45 3.43
CA LYS A 176 -18.70 22.60 2.66
C LYS A 176 -17.22 22.92 2.94
N SER A 177 -16.90 24.14 3.37
CA SER A 177 -15.56 24.48 3.84
C SER A 177 -15.37 24.16 5.31
N GLU A 178 -16.41 24.13 6.14
CA GLU A 178 -16.35 23.71 7.55
C GLU A 178 -16.16 22.19 7.64
N ASP A 179 -16.78 21.39 6.76
CA ASP A 179 -16.46 19.95 6.63
C ASP A 179 -15.06 19.66 6.06
N ARG A 180 -14.36 20.68 5.53
CA ARG A 180 -12.95 20.57 5.06
C ARG A 180 -11.94 21.38 5.88
N MET A 181 -12.38 22.17 6.86
CA MET A 181 -11.51 23.00 7.71
C MET A 181 -11.67 22.73 9.21
N VAL A 182 -12.56 21.83 9.62
CA VAL A 182 -12.68 21.41 11.03
C VAL A 182 -11.99 20.06 11.25
N ASP A 183 -10.73 19.95 10.80
CA ASP A 183 -9.70 19.36 11.66
C ASP A 183 -9.19 20.48 12.58
N ASN A 184 -10.05 20.86 13.52
CA ASN A 184 -9.85 21.99 14.44
C ASN A 184 -8.78 21.70 15.51
N ARG A 185 -7.91 20.71 15.29
CA ARG A 185 -6.76 20.42 16.13
C ARG A 185 -5.46 21.05 15.62
N THR A 186 -5.40 21.57 14.39
CA THR A 186 -4.16 22.17 13.83
C THR A 186 -4.31 23.59 13.30
N GLY A 187 -5.39 24.31 13.66
CA GLY A 187 -5.67 25.67 13.19
C GLY A 187 -4.48 26.63 13.29
N TRP A 188 -4.04 27.14 12.15
CA TRP A 188 -2.95 28.11 12.04
C TRP A 188 -3.47 29.46 12.55
N LEU A 189 -2.96 29.91 13.69
CA LEU A 189 -3.36 31.14 14.36
C LEU A 189 -2.40 32.27 13.98
N PRO A 190 -2.82 33.24 13.14
CA PRO A 190 -2.01 34.42 12.89
C PRO A 190 -1.85 35.24 14.18
N VAL A 191 -0.60 35.52 14.56
CA VAL A 191 -0.24 36.34 15.72
C VAL A 191 0.57 37.54 15.24
N SER A 192 0.07 38.75 15.53
CA SER A 192 0.81 39.98 15.31
C SER A 192 1.78 40.20 16.46
N VAL A 193 3.08 40.31 16.19
CA VAL A 193 4.12 40.36 17.22
C VAL A 193 4.83 41.70 17.21
N THR A 194 5.01 42.28 18.40
CA THR A 194 5.90 43.41 18.68
C THR A 194 7.06 42.93 19.56
N ALA A 195 8.21 43.58 19.49
CA ALA A 195 9.42 43.15 20.19
C ALA A 195 10.18 44.29 20.86
N THR A 196 10.65 44.04 22.09
CA THR A 196 11.61 44.89 22.82
C THR A 196 12.84 44.03 23.15
N GLY A 197 13.86 44.05 22.29
CA GLY A 197 14.96 43.08 22.36
C GLY A 197 14.51 41.68 21.96
N ASP A 198 14.93 40.66 22.71
CA ASP A 198 14.50 39.27 22.54
C ASP A 198 13.24 38.93 23.38
N GLU A 199 12.59 39.95 23.95
CA GLU A 199 11.28 39.85 24.61
C GLU A 199 10.17 40.32 23.67
N TRP A 200 9.31 39.39 23.26
CA TRP A 200 8.29 39.56 22.25
C TRP A 200 6.90 39.45 22.85
N THR A 201 5.97 40.26 22.35
CA THR A 201 4.56 40.26 22.73
C THR A 201 3.70 40.04 21.50
N GLY A 202 2.92 38.96 21.49
CA GLY A 202 2.01 38.58 20.42
C GLY A 202 0.56 38.91 20.76
N THR A 203 -0.20 39.44 19.79
CA THR A 203 -1.66 39.58 19.86
C THR A 203 -2.29 38.73 18.76
N PRO A 204 -3.16 37.77 19.11
CA PRO A 204 -3.95 37.03 18.12
C PRO A 204 -4.78 37.96 17.26
N ASP A 205 -5.07 37.54 16.02
CA ASP A 205 -6.02 38.28 15.17
C ASP A 205 -7.36 38.49 15.89
N PRO A 206 -7.91 39.72 15.94
CA PRO A 206 -9.20 40.00 16.58
C PRO A 206 -10.35 39.11 16.10
N ALA A 207 -10.35 38.65 14.84
CA ALA A 207 -11.36 37.76 14.31
C ALA A 207 -11.32 36.37 14.99
N VAL A 208 -10.12 35.88 15.33
CA VAL A 208 -9.92 34.62 16.06
C VAL A 208 -10.44 34.74 17.50
N ILE A 209 -10.16 35.88 18.15
CA ILE A 209 -10.65 36.17 19.50
C ILE A 209 -12.19 36.27 19.49
N ALA A 210 -12.77 36.95 18.51
CA ALA A 210 -14.21 37.08 18.35
C ALA A 210 -14.92 35.74 18.08
N ALA A 211 -14.24 34.81 17.40
CA ALA A 211 -14.73 33.45 17.15
C ALA A 211 -14.64 32.53 18.39
N GLY A 212 -14.12 33.01 19.52
CA GLY A 212 -14.05 32.25 20.76
C GLY A 212 -13.10 31.05 20.70
N VAL A 213 -12.14 31.05 19.77
CA VAL A 213 -11.18 29.94 19.59
C VAL A 213 -10.23 29.91 20.81
N PRO A 214 -10.25 28.85 21.63
CA PRO A 214 -9.41 28.78 22.81
C PRO A 214 -7.94 28.52 22.43
N PHE A 215 -7.02 29.25 23.07
CA PHE A 215 -5.56 29.01 22.97
C PHE A 215 -5.15 27.76 23.76
N ASN A 216 -5.40 26.57 23.21
CA ASN A 216 -5.10 25.26 23.82
C ASN A 216 -3.64 24.78 23.59
N ALA A 217 -3.29 23.57 24.02
CA ALA A 217 -1.91 23.08 24.02
C ALA A 217 -1.33 22.74 22.63
N ASP A 218 -2.17 22.60 21.60
CA ASP A 218 -1.77 22.06 20.28
C ASP A 218 -1.87 23.09 19.14
N SER A 219 -2.03 24.37 19.48
CA SER A 219 -2.23 25.41 18.48
C SER A 219 -0.92 25.78 17.78
N VAL A 220 -1.00 25.96 16.46
CA VAL A 220 0.12 26.42 15.62
C VAL A 220 0.01 27.93 15.43
N MET A 221 0.98 28.69 15.92
CA MET A 221 1.02 30.15 15.80
C MET A 221 1.86 30.57 14.60
N VAL A 222 1.33 31.45 13.75
CA VAL A 222 2.05 31.99 12.61
C VAL A 222 2.35 33.45 12.88
N LEU A 223 3.62 33.82 12.93
CA LEU A 223 4.03 35.20 13.15
C LEU A 223 5.04 35.66 12.10
N THR A 224 5.04 36.96 11.85
CA THR A 224 6.14 37.62 11.13
C THR A 224 7.15 38.09 12.17
N VAL A 225 8.39 37.62 12.04
CA VAL A 225 9.51 37.93 12.94
C VAL A 225 9.75 39.44 12.94
N PRO A 226 9.54 40.15 14.07
CA PRO A 226 9.60 41.60 14.10
C PRO A 226 11.03 42.14 14.00
N ARG A 227 12.03 41.34 14.41
CA ARG A 227 13.46 41.69 14.37
C ARG A 227 14.32 40.44 14.42
N THR A 228 15.58 40.57 14.00
CA THR A 228 16.55 39.49 14.16
C THR A 228 16.87 39.33 15.65
N ASN A 229 16.83 38.09 16.16
CA ASN A 229 17.10 37.82 17.57
C ASN A 229 18.60 37.89 17.87
N THR A 230 18.97 38.32 19.08
CA THR A 230 20.38 38.39 19.55
C THR A 230 20.74 37.28 20.53
N GLY A 231 19.74 36.58 21.05
CA GLY A 231 19.84 35.44 21.96
C GLY A 231 18.50 34.71 22.08
N PRO A 232 18.26 33.99 23.19
CA PRO A 232 17.01 33.26 23.42
C PRO A 232 15.79 34.20 23.42
N VAL A 233 14.77 33.86 22.62
CA VAL A 233 13.56 34.66 22.48
C VAL A 233 12.48 34.22 23.47
N GLY A 234 11.92 35.18 24.22
CA GLY A 234 10.72 35.01 25.02
C GLY A 234 9.49 35.56 24.28
N LEU A 235 8.41 34.80 24.13
CA LEU A 235 7.15 35.25 23.53
C LEU A 235 6.02 35.16 24.56
N THR A 236 5.33 36.28 24.80
CA THR A 236 4.10 36.35 25.59
C THR A 236 2.93 36.65 24.65
N VAL A 237 1.90 35.80 24.60
CA VAL A 237 0.74 36.00 23.72
C VAL A 237 -0.48 36.44 24.54
N SER A 238 -1.15 37.51 24.14
CA SER A 238 -2.37 37.99 24.82
C SER A 238 -3.46 36.92 24.81
N GLY A 239 -4.04 36.64 25.97
CA GLY A 239 -5.02 35.56 26.16
C GLY A 239 -4.40 34.18 26.41
N ASP A 240 -3.08 34.03 26.35
CA ASP A 240 -2.37 32.82 26.78
C ASP A 240 -2.25 32.79 28.31
N SER A 241 -2.80 31.76 28.95
CA SER A 241 -2.76 31.57 30.41
C SER A 241 -1.36 31.27 30.95
N TYR A 242 -0.41 30.91 30.09
CA TYR A 242 0.92 30.44 30.49
C TYR A 242 1.99 31.55 30.50
N GLY A 243 1.63 32.79 30.17
CA GLY A 243 2.55 33.93 30.21
C GLY A 243 3.71 33.82 29.20
N ARG A 244 4.91 34.21 29.61
CA ARG A 244 6.12 34.25 28.77
C ARG A 244 6.65 32.83 28.51
N ARG A 245 6.81 32.45 27.24
CA ARG A 245 7.39 31.17 26.80
C ARG A 245 8.70 31.38 26.06
N VAL A 246 9.67 30.47 26.24
CA VAL A 246 10.89 30.47 25.42
C VAL A 246 10.59 29.84 24.06
N VAL A 247 10.99 30.52 22.99
CA VAL A 247 10.98 29.97 21.63
C VAL A 247 12.25 29.13 21.45
N MET A 248 12.03 27.89 21.04
CA MET A 248 13.04 26.87 20.80
C MET A 248 13.21 26.65 19.29
N ASN A 249 14.41 26.29 18.87
CA ASN A 249 14.67 25.83 17.51
C ASN A 249 13.97 24.49 17.21
N SER A 250 14.10 24.01 15.97
CA SER A 250 13.54 22.74 15.55
C SER A 250 14.09 21.54 16.33
N ASP A 251 15.15 21.65 17.11
CA ASP A 251 15.76 20.59 17.93
C ASP A 251 15.36 20.67 19.42
N GLY A 252 14.52 21.65 19.78
CA GLY A 252 14.09 21.86 21.17
C GLY A 252 15.09 22.61 22.05
N GLN A 253 16.15 23.21 21.47
CA GLN A 253 17.10 24.06 22.18
C GLN A 253 16.70 25.54 22.11
N PRO A 254 17.04 26.37 23.12
CA PRO A 254 16.83 27.81 23.05
C PRO A 254 17.50 28.42 21.83
N LEU A 255 16.84 29.40 21.20
CA LEU A 255 17.39 30.01 20.01
C LEU A 255 18.73 30.72 20.28
N THR A 256 19.66 30.59 19.34
CA THR A 256 20.89 31.38 19.30
C THR A 256 20.72 32.63 18.44
N GLY A 257 21.55 33.65 18.66
CA GLY A 257 21.42 34.93 17.94
C GLY A 257 21.52 34.75 16.41
N GLY A 258 20.55 35.28 15.67
CA GLY A 258 20.49 35.22 14.21
C GLY A 258 19.56 34.14 13.63
N GLU A 259 19.05 33.22 14.44
CA GLU A 259 18.18 32.12 13.98
C GLU A 259 16.78 32.59 13.54
N LEU A 260 16.24 33.64 14.17
CA LEU A 260 15.05 34.34 13.70
C LEU A 260 15.49 35.63 13.02
N VAL A 261 15.06 35.84 11.76
CA VAL A 261 15.45 37.00 10.94
C VAL A 261 14.24 37.92 10.72
N ALA A 262 14.44 39.23 10.93
CA ALA A 262 13.41 40.25 10.72
C ALA A 262 12.66 40.09 9.39
N GLY A 263 11.33 40.19 9.42
CA GLY A 263 10.45 40.10 8.26
C GLY A 263 10.11 38.67 7.80
N ARG A 264 10.73 37.63 8.35
CA ARG A 264 10.40 36.24 7.99
C ARG A 264 9.12 35.78 8.67
N ARG A 265 8.32 34.95 7.99
CA ARG A 265 7.20 34.25 8.61
C ARG A 265 7.68 32.92 9.18
N VAL A 266 7.32 32.65 10.43
CA VAL A 266 7.58 31.39 11.12
C VAL A 266 6.28 30.85 11.73
N ALA A 267 6.13 29.54 11.68
CA ALA A 267 5.10 28.80 12.37
C ALA A 267 5.71 28.15 13.62
N LEU A 268 5.16 28.48 14.78
CA LEU A 268 5.55 27.93 16.07
C LEU A 268 4.47 26.94 16.50
N ILE A 269 4.86 25.71 16.80
CA ILE A 269 3.98 24.77 17.50
C ILE A 269 4.18 24.93 19.00
N ARG A 270 3.10 24.84 19.75
CA ARG A 270 3.15 24.89 21.20
C ARG A 270 3.57 23.53 21.75
N THR A 271 4.60 23.51 22.59
CA THR A 271 5.09 22.31 23.28
C THR A 271 5.25 22.65 24.75
N HIS A 272 4.25 22.39 25.60
CA HIS A 272 4.25 22.88 26.99
C HIS A 272 5.56 22.49 27.74
N PRO A 273 6.34 23.45 28.33
CA PRO A 273 6.07 24.89 28.56
C PRO A 273 6.66 25.87 27.52
N THR A 274 7.18 25.40 26.40
CA THR A 274 7.90 26.17 25.37
C THR A 274 7.09 26.34 24.09
N LEU A 275 7.65 27.08 23.12
CA LEU A 275 7.21 27.13 21.73
C LEU A 275 8.34 26.58 20.87
N ARG A 276 8.06 25.71 19.90
CA ARG A 276 9.07 25.15 18.99
C ARG A 276 8.81 25.64 17.58
N ILE A 277 9.85 26.04 16.85
CA ILE A 277 9.72 26.32 15.42
C ILE A 277 9.32 25.02 14.72
N TRP A 278 8.13 25.02 14.11
CA TRP A 278 7.60 23.87 13.37
C TRP A 278 7.94 23.97 11.89
N THR A 279 7.63 25.11 11.27
CA THR A 279 7.97 25.38 9.86
C THR A 279 8.28 26.88 9.68
N GLY A 280 9.19 27.21 8.77
CA GLY A 280 9.57 28.59 8.48
C GLY A 280 10.54 28.60 7.30
N ALA A 281 10.45 29.60 6.44
CA ALA A 281 11.24 29.65 5.21
C ALA A 281 12.75 29.59 5.52
N MET A 282 13.37 28.43 5.27
CA MET A 282 14.83 28.27 5.25
C MET A 282 15.40 29.39 4.38
N GLY A 283 16.37 30.15 4.90
CA GLY A 283 17.00 31.20 4.13
C GLY A 283 17.78 30.61 2.97
N TRP A 284 18.00 31.39 1.91
CA TRP A 284 18.93 30.99 0.85
C TRP A 284 20.34 30.62 1.41
N PRO A 285 20.86 31.20 2.51
CA PRO A 285 22.09 30.70 3.12
C PRO A 285 21.97 29.26 3.67
N ASP A 286 20.85 28.92 4.30
CA ASP A 286 20.58 27.60 4.89
C ASP A 286 20.32 26.56 3.80
N LEU A 287 19.52 26.92 2.79
CA LEU A 287 19.34 26.16 1.56
C LEU A 287 20.65 25.99 0.79
N ARG A 288 21.56 26.97 0.83
CA ARG A 288 22.87 26.86 0.17
C ARG A 288 23.84 26.00 0.97
N ALA A 289 23.80 26.03 2.31
CA ALA A 289 24.59 25.14 3.16
C ALA A 289 24.09 23.69 3.06
N GLU A 290 22.77 23.48 3.06
CA GLU A 290 22.14 22.19 2.87
C GLU A 290 22.33 21.69 1.43
N ARG A 291 22.13 22.54 0.42
CA ARG A 291 22.42 22.20 -0.99
C ARG A 291 23.91 21.94 -1.19
N LEU A 292 24.81 22.67 -0.55
CA LEU A 292 26.25 22.40 -0.61
C LEU A 292 26.58 21.07 0.07
N SER A 293 25.92 20.73 1.19
CA SER A 293 26.07 19.43 1.84
C SER A 293 25.55 18.28 0.98
N ARG A 294 24.35 18.42 0.40
CA ARG A 294 23.76 17.45 -0.55
C ARG A 294 24.58 17.33 -1.83
N ILE A 295 25.03 18.44 -2.42
CA ILE A 295 25.91 18.45 -3.60
C ILE A 295 27.26 17.81 -3.25
N THR A 296 27.84 18.10 -2.08
CA THR A 296 29.08 17.45 -1.65
C THR A 296 28.87 15.95 -1.45
N SER A 297 27.72 15.53 -0.93
CA SER A 297 27.33 14.11 -0.82
C SER A 297 27.18 13.45 -2.20
N VAL A 298 26.48 14.10 -3.13
CA VAL A 298 26.26 13.60 -4.50
C VAL A 298 27.56 13.60 -5.31
N VAL A 299 28.44 14.57 -5.13
CA VAL A 299 29.78 14.63 -5.75
C VAL A 299 30.74 13.61 -5.12
N ASN A 300 30.54 13.26 -3.85
CA ASN A 300 31.22 12.12 -3.24
C ASN A 300 30.74 10.77 -3.78
N ALA A 301 29.51 10.71 -4.33
CA ALA A 301 28.91 9.51 -4.91
C ALA A 301 29.10 9.39 -6.45
N GLY A 302 29.20 10.50 -7.18
CA GLY A 302 29.28 10.56 -8.64
C GLY A 302 30.70 10.70 -9.21
N THR A 303 30.88 10.35 -10.50
CA THR A 303 32.12 10.58 -11.27
C THR A 303 32.14 12.00 -11.83
N VAL A 304 33.18 12.79 -11.52
CA VAL A 304 33.36 14.14 -12.10
C VAL A 304 34.24 14.07 -13.35
N ALA A 305 33.68 14.42 -14.51
CA ALA A 305 34.47 14.61 -15.72
C ALA A 305 35.34 15.87 -15.59
N LEU A 306 36.65 15.72 -15.76
CA LEU A 306 37.60 16.82 -15.70
C LEU A 306 37.68 17.56 -17.03
N ASP A 307 37.79 18.88 -16.97
CA ASP A 307 38.01 19.77 -18.10
C ASP A 307 39.51 20.01 -18.34
N THR A 308 39.85 20.45 -19.55
CA THR A 308 41.20 20.94 -19.90
C THR A 308 42.31 19.95 -19.57
N VAL A 309 42.13 18.68 -19.93
CA VAL A 309 43.15 17.64 -19.74
C VAL A 309 44.31 17.86 -20.71
N ALA A 310 45.51 18.06 -20.18
CA ALA A 310 46.72 18.34 -20.94
C ALA A 310 47.95 17.65 -20.30
N GLY A 311 49.11 17.76 -20.95
CA GLY A 311 50.38 17.21 -20.46
C GLY A 311 50.84 15.96 -21.22
N THR A 312 51.73 15.20 -20.59
CA THR A 312 52.18 13.90 -21.12
C THR A 312 51.39 12.77 -20.46
N GLY A 313 51.45 11.55 -21.00
CA GLY A 313 50.79 10.40 -20.37
C GLY A 313 51.35 10.07 -18.98
N ASP A 314 52.55 10.56 -18.64
CA ASP A 314 53.20 10.38 -17.33
C ASP A 314 52.98 11.58 -16.38
N ALA A 315 52.61 12.75 -16.90
CA ALA A 315 52.38 13.98 -16.13
C ALA A 315 51.17 14.74 -16.70
N ILE A 316 50.00 14.44 -16.14
CA ILE A 316 48.69 14.96 -16.57
C ILE A 316 48.33 16.18 -15.73
N THR A 317 47.82 17.20 -16.39
CA THR A 317 47.20 18.38 -15.77
C THR A 317 45.73 18.43 -16.18
N ALA A 318 44.85 18.79 -15.26
CA ALA A 318 43.42 18.86 -15.50
C ALA A 318 42.76 19.92 -14.61
N GLN A 319 41.51 20.28 -14.92
CA GLN A 319 40.75 21.27 -14.16
C GLN A 319 39.36 20.73 -13.80
N VAL A 320 38.84 21.13 -12.63
CA VAL A 320 37.42 20.93 -12.35
C VAL A 320 36.61 21.88 -13.25
N PRO A 321 35.52 21.40 -13.89
CA PRO A 321 34.65 22.26 -14.69
C PRO A 321 34.21 23.51 -13.93
N GLN A 322 34.22 24.67 -14.60
CA GLN A 322 33.93 25.96 -13.97
C GLN A 322 32.54 25.98 -13.29
N ILE A 323 31.55 25.30 -13.87
CA ILE A 323 30.21 25.17 -13.30
C ILE A 323 30.19 24.50 -11.92
N LEU A 324 31.10 23.55 -11.67
CA LEU A 324 31.23 22.88 -10.37
C LEU A 324 32.03 23.75 -9.39
N LYS A 325 33.03 24.49 -9.87
CA LYS A 325 33.75 25.50 -9.06
C LYS A 325 32.81 26.59 -8.55
N ASP A 326 31.90 27.07 -9.41
CA ASP A 326 30.89 28.08 -9.05
C ASP A 326 29.88 27.55 -8.00
N GLN A 327 29.77 26.22 -7.88
CA GLN A 327 28.99 25.53 -6.84
C GLN A 327 29.80 25.24 -5.56
N GLY A 328 31.06 25.70 -5.48
CA GLY A 328 31.93 25.50 -4.31
C GLY A 328 32.67 24.16 -4.29
N ILE A 329 32.62 23.38 -5.37
CA ILE A 329 33.36 22.12 -5.49
C ILE A 329 34.81 22.44 -5.88
N SER A 330 35.75 22.01 -5.04
CA SER A 330 37.19 22.11 -5.32
C SER A 330 37.77 20.73 -5.61
N ALA A 331 38.92 20.69 -6.28
CA ALA A 331 39.66 19.46 -6.55
C ALA A 331 39.95 18.63 -5.27
N ALA A 332 40.01 19.27 -4.10
CA ALA A 332 40.24 18.61 -2.82
C ALA A 332 39.09 17.67 -2.42
N ASN A 333 37.87 18.02 -2.85
CA ASN A 333 36.63 17.36 -2.48
C ASN A 333 36.27 16.21 -3.43
N LEU A 334 37.01 15.99 -4.52
CA LEU A 334 36.72 14.94 -5.49
C LEU A 334 37.11 13.56 -4.94
N ARG A 335 36.19 12.60 -5.09
CA ARG A 335 36.46 11.17 -4.81
C ARG A 335 36.55 10.31 -6.04
N ARG A 336 35.85 10.65 -7.12
CA ARG A 336 35.88 9.91 -8.38
C ARG A 336 35.95 10.89 -9.55
N ILE A 337 36.85 10.64 -10.48
CA ILE A 337 37.10 11.50 -11.65
C ILE A 337 37.09 10.66 -12.92
N SER A 338 36.68 11.28 -14.03
CA SER A 338 36.90 10.77 -15.38
C SER A 338 37.66 11.81 -16.21
N PHE A 339 38.58 11.36 -17.05
CA PHE A 339 39.41 12.23 -17.89
C PHE A 339 39.89 11.47 -19.12
N VAL A 340 40.24 12.19 -20.18
CA VAL A 340 40.78 11.61 -21.42
C VAL A 340 42.26 12.05 -21.54
N PRO A 341 43.23 11.14 -21.37
CA PRO A 341 44.64 11.47 -21.53
C PRO A 341 44.93 12.01 -22.94
N THR A 342 45.92 12.90 -23.06
CA THR A 342 46.39 13.46 -24.34
C THR A 342 47.55 12.67 -24.96
N ALA A 343 48.20 11.80 -24.19
CA ALA A 343 49.30 10.95 -24.63
C ALA A 343 49.32 9.65 -23.82
N ALA A 344 50.01 8.63 -24.34
CA ALA A 344 50.17 7.37 -23.63
C ALA A 344 51.23 7.47 -22.53
N ASN A 345 51.03 6.79 -21.39
CA ASN A 345 52.05 6.73 -20.34
C ASN A 345 53.19 5.80 -20.78
N THR A 346 54.44 6.18 -20.52
CA THR A 346 55.61 5.49 -21.09
C THR A 346 56.24 4.46 -20.15
N GLY A 347 55.94 4.54 -18.84
CA GLY A 347 56.44 3.63 -17.80
C GLY A 347 57.94 3.82 -17.53
N THR A 348 58.37 4.06 -16.30
CA THR A 348 58.62 3.07 -15.22
C THR A 348 58.15 3.58 -13.85
N LEU A 349 57.59 4.78 -13.83
CA LEU A 349 57.03 5.45 -12.65
C LEU A 349 55.51 5.54 -12.78
N ALA A 350 54.82 5.74 -11.65
CA ALA A 350 53.38 5.99 -11.66
C ALA A 350 53.09 7.31 -12.39
N PRO A 351 52.20 7.33 -13.40
CA PRO A 351 51.77 8.57 -14.02
C PRO A 351 51.12 9.46 -12.96
N THR A 352 51.28 10.77 -13.09
CA THR A 352 50.74 11.73 -12.11
C THR A 352 49.62 12.56 -12.71
N ILE A 353 48.69 13.01 -11.86
CA ILE A 353 47.65 13.97 -12.23
C ILE A 353 47.65 15.15 -11.26
N GLU A 354 47.69 16.36 -11.79
CA GLU A 354 47.53 17.61 -11.06
C GLU A 354 46.19 18.26 -11.45
N ILE A 355 45.33 18.50 -10.45
CA ILE A 355 43.98 19.05 -10.67
C ILE A 355 43.90 20.42 -9.99
N ASP A 356 43.63 21.47 -10.75
CA ASP A 356 43.49 22.85 -10.26
C ASP A 356 44.64 23.36 -9.36
N GLY A 357 45.89 22.98 -9.67
CA GLY A 357 47.06 23.48 -8.94
C GLY A 357 47.29 22.85 -7.55
N MET A 358 46.59 21.76 -7.23
CA MET A 358 46.72 21.06 -5.93
C MET A 358 48.03 20.26 -5.76
N GLY A 359 48.92 20.31 -6.76
CA GLY A 359 50.10 19.46 -6.84
C GLY A 359 49.81 18.11 -7.49
N ALA A 360 50.85 17.53 -8.11
CA ALA A 360 50.77 16.28 -8.83
C ALA A 360 50.63 15.07 -7.88
N VAL A 361 49.62 14.22 -8.12
CA VAL A 361 49.35 13.01 -7.33
C VAL A 361 49.50 11.77 -8.21
N PRO A 362 50.20 10.71 -7.77
CA PRO A 362 50.36 9.48 -8.56
C PRO A 362 49.04 8.71 -8.74
N LEU A 363 48.86 8.19 -9.94
CA LEU A 363 47.79 7.28 -10.36
C LEU A 363 48.30 5.84 -10.29
N TYR A 364 47.56 4.98 -9.60
CA TYR A 364 47.85 3.55 -9.47
C TYR A 364 46.79 2.71 -10.18
N THR A 365 47.06 1.42 -10.40
CA THR A 365 46.04 0.45 -10.80
C THR A 365 45.05 0.19 -9.64
N ALA A 366 43.94 -0.48 -9.92
CA ALA A 366 42.99 -0.94 -8.90
C ALA A 366 43.69 -1.77 -7.79
N SER A 367 44.69 -2.58 -8.18
CA SER A 367 45.53 -3.40 -7.29
C SER A 367 46.66 -2.64 -6.59
N ASN A 368 46.66 -1.30 -6.66
CA ASN A 368 47.66 -0.42 -6.02
C ASN A 368 49.10 -0.65 -6.53
N THR A 369 49.26 -1.03 -7.80
CA THR A 369 50.55 -1.15 -8.50
C THR A 369 50.75 -0.01 -9.50
N VAL A 370 51.98 0.19 -9.98
CA VAL A 370 52.28 1.16 -11.04
C VAL A 370 51.59 0.69 -12.34
N PRO A 371 50.77 1.53 -13.01
CA PRO A 371 50.17 1.18 -14.28
C PRO A 371 51.26 0.84 -15.32
N PRO A 372 51.11 -0.25 -16.09
CA PRO A 372 52.08 -0.58 -17.13
C PRO A 372 52.11 0.51 -18.21
N ALA A 373 53.20 0.57 -19.00
CA ALA A 373 53.29 1.47 -20.15
C ALA A 373 52.10 1.23 -21.10
N GLY A 374 51.48 2.32 -21.57
CA GLY A 374 50.30 2.27 -22.43
C GLY A 374 48.96 1.99 -21.73
N ALA A 375 48.93 1.91 -20.41
CA ALA A 375 47.69 1.79 -19.62
C ALA A 375 46.78 3.02 -19.74
N LEU A 376 47.37 4.21 -19.91
CA LEU A 376 46.68 5.42 -20.33
C LEU A 376 46.94 5.59 -21.82
N GLN A 377 45.91 5.84 -22.61
CA GLN A 377 46.03 6.05 -24.06
C GLN A 377 45.34 7.34 -24.48
N PRO A 378 45.89 8.06 -25.48
CA PRO A 378 45.28 9.26 -25.99
C PRO A 378 43.88 8.96 -26.56
N GLY A 379 42.90 9.78 -26.20
CA GLY A 379 41.53 9.65 -26.71
C GLY A 379 40.66 8.58 -26.03
N ARG A 380 41.18 7.86 -25.02
CA ARG A 380 40.38 6.91 -24.23
C ARG A 380 39.92 7.53 -22.91
N LEU A 381 38.67 7.28 -22.52
CA LEU A 381 38.20 7.66 -21.20
C LEU A 381 38.88 6.79 -20.13
N ALA A 382 39.51 7.45 -19.16
CA ALA A 382 40.06 6.84 -17.96
C ALA A 382 39.26 7.33 -16.73
N GLU A 383 38.93 6.40 -15.83
CA GLU A 383 38.33 6.74 -14.54
C GLU A 383 39.26 6.42 -13.38
N ALA A 384 39.34 7.33 -12.41
CA ALA A 384 40.10 7.12 -11.19
C ALA A 384 39.26 7.42 -9.94
N VAL A 385 39.48 6.64 -8.88
CA VAL A 385 38.89 6.82 -7.55
C VAL A 385 39.97 7.13 -6.52
N LYS A 386 39.70 8.07 -5.61
CA LYS A 386 40.58 8.45 -4.52
C LYS A 386 40.36 7.53 -3.32
N ILE A 387 41.39 6.78 -2.93
CA ILE A 387 41.39 5.92 -1.74
C ILE A 387 42.52 6.39 -0.84
N GLY A 388 42.15 7.06 0.26
CA GLY A 388 43.10 7.77 1.12
C GLY A 388 43.75 8.95 0.39
N SER A 389 45.08 9.00 0.37
CA SER A 389 45.85 10.02 -0.35
C SER A 389 46.22 9.64 -1.80
N ARG A 390 45.75 8.49 -2.30
CA ARG A 390 46.12 7.95 -3.61
C ARG A 390 44.94 7.88 -4.56
N TRP A 391 45.19 8.05 -5.85
CA TRP A 391 44.22 7.81 -6.91
C TRP A 391 44.45 6.44 -7.54
N ARG A 392 43.38 5.69 -7.79
CA ARG A 392 43.41 4.37 -8.43
C ARG A 392 42.54 4.34 -9.67
N LEU A 393 43.09 3.90 -10.79
CA LEU A 393 42.37 3.65 -12.03
C LEU A 393 41.43 2.46 -11.84
N ILE A 394 40.14 2.68 -12.11
CA ILE A 394 39.08 1.67 -11.93
C ILE A 394 38.51 1.18 -13.25
N SER A 395 38.59 1.98 -14.31
CA SER A 395 38.19 1.57 -15.65
C SER A 395 38.95 2.36 -16.72
N GLY A 396 39.15 1.70 -17.86
CA GLY A 396 39.49 2.32 -19.13
C GLY A 396 38.52 1.78 -20.19
N GLU A 397 38.15 2.60 -21.15
CA GLU A 397 37.28 2.18 -22.26
C GLU A 397 37.92 0.99 -23.02
N VAL A 398 37.24 -0.16 -23.02
CA VAL A 398 37.65 -1.35 -23.79
C VAL A 398 37.10 -1.17 -25.19
N GLN A 399 37.98 -1.08 -26.19
CA GLN A 399 37.52 -0.94 -27.58
C GLN A 399 36.98 -2.28 -28.10
N ARG A 400 36.01 -2.20 -29.03
CA ARG A 400 35.48 -3.39 -29.71
C ARG A 400 36.60 -4.27 -30.27
N GLY A 401 37.68 -3.71 -30.81
CA GLY A 401 38.83 -4.49 -31.29
C GLY A 401 39.58 -5.30 -30.20
N GLU A 402 39.58 -4.83 -28.95
CA GLU A 402 40.17 -5.55 -27.81
C GLU A 402 39.22 -6.63 -27.27
N MET A 403 37.91 -6.35 -27.31
CA MET A 403 36.87 -7.36 -27.09
C MET A 403 36.92 -8.41 -28.20
N ASP A 404 37.15 -8.03 -29.45
CA ASP A 404 37.25 -8.93 -30.60
C ASP A 404 38.54 -9.76 -30.53
N ALA A 405 39.66 -9.19 -30.07
CA ALA A 405 40.90 -9.93 -29.85
C ALA A 405 40.77 -10.93 -28.68
N THR A 406 40.07 -10.53 -27.61
CA THR A 406 39.78 -11.40 -26.47
C THR A 406 38.73 -12.45 -26.85
N ALA A 407 37.73 -12.10 -27.67
CA ALA A 407 36.75 -13.03 -28.22
C ALA A 407 37.37 -13.99 -29.21
N ALA A 408 38.38 -13.57 -29.99
CA ALA A 408 39.16 -14.44 -30.86
C ALA A 408 40.02 -15.41 -30.04
N LEU A 409 40.61 -14.94 -28.94
CA LEU A 409 41.33 -15.80 -27.99
C LEU A 409 40.38 -16.78 -27.31
N LEU A 410 39.22 -16.32 -26.84
CA LEU A 410 38.18 -17.17 -26.25
C LEU A 410 37.63 -18.16 -27.27
N SER A 411 37.41 -17.74 -28.51
CA SER A 411 36.96 -18.60 -29.60
C SER A 411 38.02 -19.64 -29.98
N SER A 412 39.31 -19.31 -29.85
CA SER A 412 40.41 -20.26 -30.00
C SER A 412 40.48 -21.26 -28.84
N VAL A 413 40.23 -20.82 -27.61
CA VAL A 413 40.17 -21.69 -26.43
C VAL A 413 38.93 -22.59 -26.47
N VAL A 414 37.78 -22.03 -26.84
CA VAL A 414 36.53 -22.78 -27.06
C VAL A 414 36.73 -23.77 -28.19
N GLY A 415 37.33 -23.38 -29.32
CA GLY A 415 37.68 -24.31 -30.40
C GLY A 415 38.57 -25.46 -29.92
N ALA A 416 39.58 -25.18 -29.08
CA ALA A 416 40.42 -26.22 -28.50
C ALA A 416 39.68 -27.12 -27.48
N VAL A 417 38.66 -26.60 -26.79
CA VAL A 417 37.80 -27.38 -25.89
C VAL A 417 36.76 -28.19 -26.66
N THR A 418 36.23 -27.65 -27.75
CA THR A 418 35.33 -28.33 -28.68
C THR A 418 36.07 -29.44 -29.44
N ASP A 419 37.32 -29.24 -29.84
CA ASP A 419 38.16 -30.32 -30.41
C ASP A 419 38.44 -31.45 -29.39
N ILE A 420 38.40 -31.17 -28.08
CA ILE A 420 38.49 -32.18 -27.01
C ILE A 420 37.13 -32.87 -26.77
N GLN A 421 36.01 -32.19 -27.01
CA GLN A 421 34.66 -32.78 -26.95
C GLN A 421 34.27 -33.54 -28.23
N ASP A 422 34.78 -33.12 -29.40
CA ASP A 422 34.55 -33.70 -30.72
C ASP A 422 35.60 -34.76 -31.10
N ALA A 423 36.66 -34.91 -30.29
CA ALA A 423 37.40 -36.16 -30.20
C ALA A 423 36.49 -37.23 -29.60
N GLY A 424 35.52 -37.68 -30.41
CA GLY A 424 34.46 -38.58 -29.97
C GLY A 424 35.05 -39.81 -29.29
N PRO A 425 34.38 -40.34 -28.25
CA PRO A 425 34.70 -41.67 -27.78
C PRO A 425 34.56 -42.61 -28.98
N HIS A 426 35.62 -43.36 -29.28
CA HIS A 426 35.51 -44.49 -30.19
C HIS A 426 34.36 -45.37 -29.70
N VAL A 427 33.23 -45.31 -30.41
CA VAL A 427 32.07 -46.18 -30.17
C VAL A 427 32.47 -47.59 -30.62
N GLY A 428 33.15 -48.26 -29.69
CA GLY A 428 33.59 -49.65 -29.77
C GLY A 428 33.61 -50.35 -28.41
N ASP A 429 33.31 -49.64 -27.31
CA ASP A 429 33.28 -50.23 -25.97
C ASP A 429 31.83 -50.47 -25.51
N GLU A 430 31.54 -51.72 -25.16
CA GLU A 430 30.23 -52.35 -24.91
C GLU A 430 29.46 -51.86 -23.66
N HIS A 431 29.64 -50.61 -23.19
CA HIS A 431 29.31 -50.26 -21.80
C HIS A 431 28.47 -49.00 -21.56
N VAL A 432 27.81 -48.41 -22.56
CA VAL A 432 26.89 -47.26 -22.35
C VAL A 432 25.43 -47.68 -22.59
N LEU A 433 24.58 -47.52 -21.57
CA LEU A 433 23.18 -47.99 -21.58
C LEU A 433 22.16 -46.86 -21.83
N ALA A 434 22.45 -45.62 -21.41
CA ALA A 434 21.60 -44.46 -21.69
C ALA A 434 22.37 -43.13 -21.61
N VAL A 435 21.95 -42.14 -22.41
CA VAL A 435 22.50 -40.77 -22.46
C VAL A 435 21.39 -39.73 -22.30
N ASP A 436 21.72 -38.54 -21.76
CA ASP A 436 20.78 -37.41 -21.64
C ASP A 436 20.66 -36.62 -22.96
N GLN A 437 19.83 -35.57 -22.97
CA GLN A 437 19.66 -34.70 -24.15
C GLN A 437 20.92 -33.91 -24.54
N ALA A 438 21.91 -33.81 -23.66
CA ALA A 438 23.22 -33.25 -23.94
C ALA A 438 24.26 -34.34 -24.31
N GLN A 439 23.82 -35.58 -24.53
CA GLN A 439 24.61 -36.77 -24.83
C GLN A 439 25.60 -37.22 -23.74
N ASN A 440 25.40 -36.82 -22.49
CA ASN A 440 26.19 -37.34 -21.38
C ASN A 440 25.68 -38.73 -20.98
N ALA A 441 26.58 -39.69 -20.73
CA ALA A 441 26.22 -41.00 -20.23
C ALA A 441 25.62 -40.89 -18.82
N VAL A 442 24.32 -41.12 -18.69
CA VAL A 442 23.60 -41.11 -17.40
C VAL A 442 23.58 -42.50 -16.77
N ALA A 443 23.75 -43.54 -17.60
CA ALA A 443 23.88 -44.93 -17.20
C ALA A 443 24.97 -45.63 -18.01
N TYR A 444 26.04 -46.08 -17.34
CA TYR A 444 27.10 -46.86 -17.96
C TYR A 444 27.59 -47.96 -17.02
N LEU A 445 28.18 -49.01 -17.59
CA LEU A 445 28.89 -50.02 -16.82
C LEU A 445 30.34 -49.54 -16.65
N ASP A 446 30.84 -49.52 -15.42
CA ASP A 446 32.24 -49.21 -15.19
C ASP A 446 33.16 -50.36 -15.62
N ALA A 447 34.48 -50.16 -15.50
CA ALA A 447 35.47 -51.14 -15.91
C ALA A 447 35.42 -52.48 -15.12
N LEU A 448 34.61 -52.56 -14.07
CA LEU A 448 34.36 -53.76 -13.27
C LEU A 448 33.00 -54.40 -13.60
N GLY A 449 32.25 -53.85 -14.57
CA GLY A 449 30.93 -54.31 -14.96
C GLY A 449 29.82 -53.87 -14.00
N GLN A 450 30.04 -52.82 -13.20
CA GLN A 450 29.05 -52.29 -12.26
C GLN A 450 28.27 -51.14 -12.90
N LEU A 451 26.94 -51.13 -12.74
CA LEU A 451 26.10 -50.07 -13.28
C LEU A 451 26.24 -48.78 -12.45
N VAL A 452 26.69 -47.71 -13.09
CA VAL A 452 26.83 -46.37 -12.51
C VAL A 452 25.71 -45.47 -13.04
N LEU A 453 24.93 -44.89 -12.12
CA LEU A 453 23.82 -43.98 -12.43
C LEU A 453 24.10 -42.61 -11.79
N GLY A 454 24.24 -41.56 -12.61
CA GLY A 454 24.42 -40.19 -12.11
C GLY A 454 25.62 -40.00 -11.15
N GLY A 455 26.68 -40.80 -11.30
CA GLY A 455 27.87 -40.76 -10.45
C GLY A 455 27.82 -41.58 -9.16
N LEU A 456 26.73 -42.32 -8.90
CA LEU A 456 26.63 -43.24 -7.77
C LEU A 456 26.91 -44.69 -8.23
N VAL A 457 27.88 -45.35 -7.59
CA VAL A 457 28.16 -46.79 -7.80
C VAL A 457 27.19 -47.59 -6.93
N VAL A 458 26.30 -48.36 -7.55
CA VAL A 458 25.34 -49.20 -6.82
C VAL A 458 25.97 -50.55 -6.50
N ASP A 459 26.18 -50.85 -5.21
CA ASP A 459 26.67 -52.16 -4.76
C ASP A 459 25.51 -53.17 -4.69
N TRP A 460 25.41 -54.01 -5.71
CA TRP A 460 24.37 -55.03 -5.85
C TRP A 460 24.57 -56.28 -4.98
N SER A 461 25.69 -56.41 -4.24
CA SER A 461 25.93 -57.57 -3.36
C SER A 461 24.96 -57.69 -2.18
N ARG A 462 24.12 -56.66 -1.97
CA ARG A 462 23.09 -56.59 -0.93
C ARG A 462 21.66 -56.72 -1.44
N VAL A 463 21.46 -56.91 -2.75
CA VAL A 463 20.13 -57.06 -3.35
C VAL A 463 19.88 -58.54 -3.63
N ASP A 464 18.92 -59.13 -2.90
CA ASP A 464 18.49 -60.51 -3.14
C ASP A 464 17.47 -60.57 -4.29
N PHE A 465 17.97 -60.78 -5.50
CA PHE A 465 17.17 -60.88 -6.72
C PHE A 465 16.15 -62.02 -6.73
N ALA A 466 16.29 -63.02 -5.84
CA ALA A 466 15.32 -64.12 -5.75
C ALA A 466 13.98 -63.66 -5.16
N THR A 467 13.91 -62.45 -4.60
CA THR A 467 12.72 -61.90 -3.94
C THR A 467 12.06 -60.76 -4.73
N MET A 468 12.63 -60.34 -5.87
CA MET A 468 12.00 -59.32 -6.73
C MET A 468 10.89 -59.93 -7.60
N ASP A 469 9.66 -59.42 -7.46
CA ASP A 469 8.52 -59.79 -8.29
C ASP A 469 8.54 -58.96 -9.60
N TRP A 470 8.98 -59.58 -10.69
CA TRP A 470 9.12 -58.94 -12.01
C TRP A 470 7.80 -58.90 -12.80
N GLY A 471 6.68 -58.67 -12.14
CA GLY A 471 5.37 -58.99 -12.72
C GLY A 471 4.20 -58.14 -12.27
N ARG A 472 4.30 -56.80 -12.26
CA ARG A 472 3.08 -55.98 -12.16
C ARG A 472 3.18 -54.62 -12.85
N ILE A 473 2.72 -54.57 -14.10
CA ILE A 473 2.33 -53.31 -14.75
C ILE A 473 0.94 -52.96 -14.19
N VAL A 474 0.86 -51.90 -13.37
CA VAL A 474 -0.42 -51.35 -12.92
C VAL A 474 -0.79 -50.24 -13.88
N THR A 475 -1.73 -50.52 -14.79
CA THR A 475 -2.44 -49.46 -15.51
C THR A 475 -3.50 -48.89 -14.58
N ASP A 476 -3.32 -47.66 -14.12
CA ASP A 476 -4.38 -46.88 -13.47
C ASP A 476 -5.45 -46.52 -14.51
N GLU A 477 -6.72 -46.72 -14.17
CA GLU A 477 -7.88 -46.49 -15.02
C GLU A 477 -8.17 -44.99 -15.25
N HIS A 478 -7.34 -44.07 -14.73
CA HIS A 478 -7.53 -42.62 -14.85
C HIS A 478 -6.56 -41.90 -15.79
N HIS A 479 -5.58 -42.60 -16.38
CA HIS A 479 -4.62 -42.03 -17.32
C HIS A 479 -4.46 -42.91 -18.57
N VAL A 480 -5.39 -42.79 -19.51
CA VAL A 480 -5.29 -43.45 -20.82
C VAL A 480 -4.32 -42.65 -21.69
N GLY A 481 -3.05 -43.04 -21.72
CA GLY A 481 -2.05 -42.39 -22.59
C GLY A 481 -0.65 -42.97 -22.53
N ASP A 482 -0.03 -43.01 -21.35
CA ASP A 482 1.43 -43.22 -21.25
C ASP A 482 1.79 -44.38 -20.29
N PRO A 483 2.68 -45.30 -20.68
CA PRO A 483 3.07 -46.42 -19.83
C PRO A 483 4.03 -45.96 -18.71
N PHE A 484 3.60 -46.09 -17.45
CA PHE A 484 4.46 -45.92 -16.28
C PHE A 484 5.22 -47.21 -15.95
N ILE A 485 6.52 -47.11 -15.66
CA ILE A 485 7.30 -48.19 -15.04
C ILE A 485 7.59 -47.78 -13.59
N VAL A 486 6.97 -48.48 -12.63
CA VAL A 486 7.25 -48.32 -11.20
C VAL A 486 8.00 -49.55 -10.72
N LEU A 487 9.23 -49.36 -10.20
CA LEU A 487 9.95 -50.39 -9.46
C LEU A 487 9.69 -50.18 -7.96
N GLY A 488 9.01 -51.15 -7.34
CA GLY A 488 8.72 -51.16 -5.91
C GLY A 488 9.48 -52.29 -5.18
N ASP A 489 9.72 -52.10 -3.89
CA ASP A 489 10.14 -53.19 -3.01
C ASP A 489 8.96 -54.10 -2.61
N LEU A 490 9.24 -55.20 -1.92
CA LEU A 490 8.24 -56.17 -1.42
C LEU A 490 7.25 -55.58 -0.39
N HIS A 491 7.45 -54.34 0.06
CA HIS A 491 6.58 -53.64 0.98
C HIS A 491 5.72 -52.56 0.29
N GLY A 492 5.85 -52.40 -1.03
CA GLY A 492 5.08 -51.43 -1.81
C GLY A 492 5.64 -50.00 -1.81
N ASN A 493 6.92 -49.82 -1.44
CA ASN A 493 7.56 -48.51 -1.51
C ASN A 493 8.15 -48.27 -2.91
N ALA A 494 7.78 -47.16 -3.57
CA ALA A 494 8.33 -46.78 -4.87
C ALA A 494 9.74 -46.19 -4.70
N LEU A 495 10.74 -46.71 -5.43
CA LEU A 495 12.13 -46.29 -5.27
C LEU A 495 12.56 -45.21 -6.29
N ILE A 496 11.98 -45.16 -7.51
CA ILE A 496 12.27 -44.16 -8.55
C ILE A 496 11.02 -43.93 -9.42
N TRP A 497 10.82 -42.69 -9.87
CA TRP A 497 9.81 -42.30 -10.86
C TRP A 497 10.48 -41.50 -11.99
N SER A 498 10.10 -41.79 -13.23
CA SER A 498 10.47 -41.04 -14.43
C SER A 498 9.26 -40.99 -15.34
N THR A 499 8.90 -39.80 -15.83
CA THR A 499 7.99 -39.66 -16.98
C THR A 499 8.79 -39.74 -18.28
N GLU A 500 8.13 -40.04 -19.41
CA GLU A 500 8.76 -40.23 -20.72
C GLU A 500 9.42 -38.95 -21.28
N ASP A 501 9.21 -37.79 -20.63
CA ASP A 501 9.77 -36.49 -21.02
C ASP A 501 11.21 -36.26 -20.56
N GLY A 502 11.86 -37.24 -19.92
CA GLY A 502 13.30 -37.18 -19.61
C GLY A 502 13.70 -36.17 -18.53
N VAL A 503 12.76 -35.66 -17.72
CA VAL A 503 13.08 -34.80 -16.58
C VAL A 503 13.26 -35.66 -15.33
N ALA A 504 14.50 -36.09 -15.09
CA ALA A 504 14.90 -36.54 -13.76
C ALA A 504 14.92 -35.31 -12.83
N GLY A 505 13.88 -35.18 -12.00
CA GLY A 505 13.76 -34.11 -11.00
C GLY A 505 14.86 -34.22 -9.95
N GLY A 506 15.95 -33.50 -10.15
CA GLY A 506 16.84 -33.09 -9.07
C GLY A 506 16.04 -32.25 -8.06
N ILE A 507 16.26 -32.52 -6.78
CA ILE A 507 15.59 -31.84 -5.66
C ILE A 507 15.92 -30.35 -5.72
N GLY A 508 15.00 -29.54 -6.27
CA GLY A 508 15.16 -28.09 -6.40
C GLY A 508 13.90 -27.43 -6.98
N SER A 509 13.11 -26.81 -6.10
CA SER A 509 12.03 -25.83 -6.36
C SER A 509 11.27 -25.95 -7.69
N GLY A 510 10.26 -26.82 -7.75
CA GLY A 510 9.28 -26.84 -8.83
C GLY A 510 8.38 -25.61 -8.80
N GLY A 511 8.68 -24.61 -9.63
CA GLY A 511 7.71 -23.64 -10.11
C GLY A 511 6.83 -24.29 -11.17
N GLY A 512 5.92 -25.17 -10.75
CA GLY A 512 4.88 -25.66 -11.65
C GLY A 512 4.02 -24.49 -12.09
N SER A 513 3.96 -24.22 -13.39
CA SER A 513 2.97 -23.31 -13.96
C SER A 513 1.60 -23.93 -13.70
N SER A 514 0.97 -23.55 -12.60
CA SER A 514 -0.44 -23.87 -12.36
C SER A 514 -1.22 -23.24 -13.50
N GLN A 515 -1.66 -24.05 -14.47
CA GLN A 515 -2.79 -23.67 -15.30
C GLN A 515 -3.87 -23.19 -14.33
N PRO A 516 -4.42 -21.96 -14.50
CA PRO A 516 -5.53 -21.53 -13.66
C PRO A 516 -6.60 -22.62 -13.73
N PRO A 517 -7.27 -22.96 -12.62
CA PRO A 517 -8.37 -23.91 -12.68
C PRO A 517 -9.29 -23.45 -13.80
N GLU A 518 -9.59 -24.34 -14.76
CA GLU A 518 -10.51 -24.01 -15.83
C GLU A 518 -11.75 -23.39 -15.17
N PRO A 519 -12.30 -22.28 -15.72
CA PRO A 519 -13.54 -21.71 -15.21
C PRO A 519 -14.52 -22.87 -15.03
N PRO A 520 -15.33 -22.91 -13.94
CA PRO A 520 -16.17 -24.07 -13.62
C PRO A 520 -17.07 -24.43 -14.80
N GLY A 521 -16.52 -25.25 -15.70
CA GLY A 521 -17.00 -25.51 -17.05
C GLY A 521 -17.86 -26.75 -17.07
N THR A 522 -18.36 -27.17 -15.91
CA THR A 522 -19.49 -28.07 -15.84
C THR A 522 -20.66 -27.35 -16.49
N ALA A 523 -20.92 -27.68 -17.76
CA ALA A 523 -22.09 -27.26 -18.51
C ALA A 523 -23.33 -27.46 -17.62
N GLY A 524 -23.84 -26.35 -17.05
CA GLY A 524 -24.87 -26.38 -16.01
C GLY A 524 -24.84 -25.22 -15.00
N ASN A 525 -23.68 -24.60 -14.77
CA ASN A 525 -23.50 -23.55 -13.74
C ASN A 525 -23.20 -22.14 -14.31
N GLU A 526 -23.54 -21.89 -15.57
CA GLU A 526 -23.42 -20.58 -16.20
C GLU A 526 -24.82 -20.02 -16.50
N TRP A 527 -25.12 -18.85 -15.94
CA TRP A 527 -26.40 -18.16 -16.14
C TRP A 527 -26.17 -16.76 -16.68
N GLN A 528 -27.20 -16.18 -17.31
CA GLN A 528 -27.15 -14.82 -17.87
C GLN A 528 -25.92 -14.57 -18.76
N VAL A 529 -25.55 -15.57 -19.57
CA VAL A 529 -24.44 -15.46 -20.51
C VAL A 529 -24.77 -14.35 -21.51
N SER A 530 -23.87 -13.39 -21.63
CA SER A 530 -23.94 -12.29 -22.59
C SER A 530 -22.61 -12.20 -23.34
N TYR A 531 -22.69 -11.97 -24.65
CA TYR A 531 -21.54 -11.81 -25.51
C TYR A 531 -21.72 -10.54 -26.34
N ASP A 532 -20.72 -9.64 -26.28
CA ASP A 532 -20.73 -8.35 -26.98
C ASP A 532 -19.81 -8.31 -28.21
N GLY A 533 -19.26 -9.46 -28.62
CA GLY A 533 -18.28 -9.55 -29.69
C GLY A 533 -16.83 -9.60 -29.19
N THR A 534 -16.56 -9.04 -28.02
CA THR A 534 -15.19 -8.90 -27.48
C THR A 534 -15.02 -9.51 -26.09
N SER A 535 -16.10 -9.62 -25.33
CA SER A 535 -16.16 -10.21 -24.01
C SER A 535 -17.33 -11.17 -23.89
N THR A 536 -17.13 -12.24 -23.12
CA THR A 536 -18.22 -13.09 -22.63
C THR A 536 -18.39 -12.84 -21.15
N ARG A 537 -19.59 -12.45 -20.70
CA ARG A 537 -19.91 -12.27 -19.29
C ARG A 537 -20.97 -13.26 -18.87
N TRP A 538 -20.83 -13.87 -17.71
CA TRP A 538 -21.79 -14.83 -17.17
C TRP A 538 -21.82 -14.78 -15.64
N LEU A 539 -22.91 -15.25 -15.07
CA LEU A 539 -23.03 -15.56 -13.65
C LEU A 539 -22.68 -17.02 -13.41
N THR A 540 -21.97 -17.31 -12.34
CA THR A 540 -21.69 -18.68 -11.90
C THR A 540 -21.71 -18.81 -10.39
N GLN A 541 -21.93 -20.02 -9.89
CA GLN A 541 -21.84 -20.30 -8.47
C GLN A 541 -20.44 -20.81 -8.16
N TYR A 542 -19.69 -20.02 -7.39
CA TYR A 542 -18.35 -20.36 -6.94
C TYR A 542 -18.31 -20.36 -5.42
N GLN A 543 -17.93 -21.49 -4.83
CA GLN A 543 -17.84 -21.66 -3.36
C GLN A 543 -19.13 -21.24 -2.62
N GLY A 544 -20.29 -21.60 -3.17
CA GLY A 544 -21.59 -21.28 -2.59
C GLY A 544 -22.06 -19.85 -2.81
N ARG A 545 -21.31 -19.00 -3.52
CA ARG A 545 -21.67 -17.60 -3.84
C ARG A 545 -21.88 -17.40 -5.33
N LEU A 546 -22.77 -16.47 -5.68
CA LEU A 546 -23.01 -16.08 -7.06
C LEU A 546 -22.00 -15.01 -7.47
N LEU A 547 -21.16 -15.31 -8.46
CA LEU A 547 -20.18 -14.38 -9.02
C LEU A 547 -20.54 -14.06 -10.46
N ARG A 548 -20.27 -12.82 -10.86
CA ARG A 548 -20.24 -12.46 -12.27
C ARG A 548 -18.81 -12.48 -12.75
N LEU A 549 -18.56 -13.21 -13.82
CA LEU A 549 -17.25 -13.36 -14.45
C LEU A 549 -17.28 -12.76 -15.85
N GLU A 550 -16.11 -12.34 -16.30
CA GLU A 550 -15.87 -11.83 -17.65
C GLU A 550 -14.66 -12.54 -18.25
N LYS A 551 -14.78 -13.01 -19.49
CA LYS A 551 -13.70 -13.59 -20.29
C LYS A 551 -13.38 -12.68 -21.46
N ARG A 552 -12.10 -12.32 -21.61
CA ARG A 552 -11.53 -11.63 -22.77
C ARG A 552 -10.20 -12.30 -23.11
N SER A 553 -9.95 -12.57 -24.39
CA SER A 553 -8.65 -13.11 -24.87
C SER A 553 -8.12 -14.31 -24.06
N ASN A 554 -8.99 -15.27 -23.72
CA ASN A 554 -8.73 -16.46 -22.89
C ASN A 554 -8.39 -16.22 -21.41
N LEU A 555 -8.31 -14.97 -20.95
CA LEU A 555 -8.22 -14.65 -19.53
C LEU A 555 -9.64 -14.48 -18.95
N VAL A 556 -9.84 -14.90 -17.69
CA VAL A 556 -11.09 -14.75 -16.95
C VAL A 556 -10.85 -13.93 -15.70
N LEU A 557 -11.58 -12.83 -15.55
CA LEU A 557 -11.57 -11.99 -14.34
C LEU A 557 -12.99 -11.89 -13.76
N ALA A 558 -13.08 -11.45 -12.51
CA ALA A 558 -14.34 -11.08 -11.93
C ALA A 558 -14.88 -9.79 -12.57
N ASP A 559 -16.17 -9.79 -12.95
CA ASP A 559 -16.90 -8.63 -13.45
C ASP A 559 -17.27 -7.71 -12.27
N THR A 560 -16.28 -6.94 -11.84
CA THR A 560 -16.35 -6.00 -10.71
C THR A 560 -16.52 -4.57 -11.20
N LYS A 561 -16.66 -3.62 -10.26
CA LYS A 561 -16.70 -2.19 -10.56
C LYS A 561 -15.52 -1.75 -11.46
N PRO A 562 -15.65 -0.60 -12.17
CA PRO A 562 -14.58 -0.08 -13.03
C PRO A 562 -13.27 0.27 -12.32
N VAL A 563 -13.24 0.29 -10.98
CA VAL A 563 -12.01 0.56 -10.22
C VAL A 563 -11.41 -0.76 -9.75
N ALA A 564 -10.15 -0.98 -10.13
CA ALA A 564 -9.31 -2.03 -9.56
C ALA A 564 -8.46 -1.45 -8.42
N THR A 565 -8.43 -2.14 -7.29
CA THR A 565 -7.71 -1.74 -6.08
C THR A 565 -6.28 -2.27 -6.15
N GLY A 566 -5.30 -1.39 -6.24
CA GLY A 566 -3.89 -1.75 -6.16
C GLY A 566 -3.37 -1.73 -4.73
N ILE A 567 -2.54 -2.71 -4.37
CA ILE A 567 -1.78 -2.72 -3.12
C ILE A 567 -0.30 -2.85 -3.48
N LEU A 568 0.52 -1.87 -3.10
CA LEU A 568 1.96 -1.91 -3.34
C LEU A 568 2.67 -2.38 -2.06
N ALA A 569 3.56 -3.36 -2.15
CA ALA A 569 4.53 -3.67 -1.10
C ALA A 569 5.91 -3.22 -1.57
N PHE A 570 6.56 -2.34 -0.80
CA PHE A 570 7.84 -1.73 -1.15
C PHE A 570 8.89 -1.96 -0.05
N GLY A 571 10.06 -2.48 -0.44
CA GLY A 571 11.18 -2.71 0.48
C GLY A 571 11.30 -4.15 0.97
N GLY A 572 11.73 -4.37 2.21
CA GLY A 572 12.14 -5.70 2.69
C GLY A 572 11.44 -6.24 3.91
N GLY A 573 12.16 -7.05 4.70
CA GLY A 573 11.60 -7.75 5.85
C GLY A 573 10.64 -8.86 5.43
N SER A 574 9.33 -8.64 5.54
CA SER A 574 8.28 -9.62 5.20
C SER A 574 7.75 -9.53 3.76
N SER A 575 8.23 -8.56 2.97
CA SER A 575 7.76 -8.33 1.60
C SER A 575 7.90 -9.56 0.70
N LEU A 576 9.02 -10.28 0.84
CA LEU A 576 9.36 -11.45 0.02
C LEU A 576 9.04 -12.81 0.67
N VAL A 577 8.41 -12.81 1.85
CA VAL A 577 8.02 -14.07 2.52
C VAL A 577 6.76 -14.61 1.84
N ALA A 578 6.87 -15.75 1.17
CA ALA A 578 5.70 -16.44 0.61
C ALA A 578 4.77 -16.91 1.73
N ARG A 579 3.46 -16.67 1.59
CA ARG A 579 2.47 -16.96 2.63
C ARG A 579 1.58 -18.14 2.22
N PRO A 580 1.18 -19.02 3.16
CA PRO A 580 0.43 -20.24 2.85
C PRO A 580 -1.08 -19.92 2.75
N LEU A 581 -1.44 -19.04 1.83
CA LEU A 581 -2.84 -18.63 1.60
C LEU A 581 -3.46 -19.51 0.53
N SER A 582 -4.74 -19.84 0.68
CA SER A 582 -5.46 -20.57 -0.34
C SER A 582 -5.63 -19.70 -1.58
N GLY A 583 -5.78 -20.33 -2.75
CA GLY A 583 -5.99 -19.60 -3.99
C GLY A 583 -7.43 -19.08 -4.20
N GLU A 584 -8.29 -19.09 -3.18
CA GLU A 584 -9.76 -18.90 -3.30
C GLU A 584 -10.19 -17.65 -4.10
N TRP A 585 -9.35 -16.63 -4.14
CA TRP A 585 -9.62 -15.37 -4.83
C TRP A 585 -9.07 -15.30 -6.26
N TYR A 586 -8.86 -16.43 -6.93
CA TYR A 586 -8.26 -16.49 -8.27
C TYR A 586 -8.76 -15.40 -9.23
N TYR A 587 -10.07 -15.16 -9.33
CA TYR A 587 -10.63 -14.16 -10.27
C TYR A 587 -10.58 -12.71 -9.80
N HIS A 588 -10.33 -12.48 -8.51
CA HIS A 588 -10.33 -11.16 -7.87
C HIS A 588 -8.93 -10.69 -7.50
N LEU A 589 -7.95 -11.58 -7.33
CA LEU A 589 -6.58 -11.22 -6.97
C LEU A 589 -5.64 -11.57 -8.13
N ARG A 590 -5.05 -10.54 -8.73
CA ARG A 590 -4.14 -10.66 -9.87
C ARG A 590 -2.84 -9.93 -9.61
N ASP A 591 -1.82 -10.30 -10.38
CA ASP A 591 -0.58 -9.52 -10.48
C ASP A 591 -0.75 -8.37 -11.52
N PRO A 592 0.27 -7.53 -11.75
CA PRO A 592 0.20 -6.44 -12.72
C PRO A 592 -0.03 -6.89 -14.18
N ASP A 593 0.38 -8.12 -14.52
CA ASP A 593 0.17 -8.73 -15.84
C ASP A 593 -1.20 -9.39 -15.97
N LEU A 594 -2.05 -9.25 -14.96
CA LEU A 594 -3.35 -9.88 -14.81
C LEU A 594 -3.28 -11.42 -14.75
N ALA A 595 -2.10 -11.99 -14.50
CA ALA A 595 -1.92 -13.41 -14.28
C ALA A 595 -2.31 -13.80 -12.85
N ALA A 596 -2.47 -15.11 -12.63
CA ALA A 596 -2.67 -15.64 -11.29
C ALA A 596 -1.42 -15.37 -10.45
N SER A 597 -1.60 -14.88 -9.22
CA SER A 597 -0.47 -14.70 -8.30
C SER A 597 0.22 -16.04 -8.03
N SER A 598 1.53 -16.09 -8.25
CA SER A 598 2.35 -17.30 -8.15
C SER A 598 3.04 -17.49 -6.80
N GLY A 599 2.93 -16.53 -5.87
CA GLY A 599 3.72 -16.56 -4.62
C GLY A 599 3.06 -16.00 -3.36
N MET A 600 1.84 -15.44 -3.43
CA MET A 600 1.14 -14.82 -2.29
C MET A 600 2.10 -13.99 -1.41
N LEU A 601 2.86 -13.11 -2.06
CA LEU A 601 3.79 -12.20 -1.39
C LEU A 601 3.02 -11.10 -0.64
N ALA A 602 3.71 -10.11 -0.08
CA ALA A 602 3.06 -9.18 0.86
C ALA A 602 1.89 -8.39 0.28
N ALA A 603 2.01 -7.88 -0.95
CA ALA A 603 0.93 -7.14 -1.58
C ALA A 603 -0.29 -8.03 -1.85
N GLU A 604 -0.05 -9.23 -2.38
CA GLU A 604 -1.08 -10.20 -2.70
C GLU A 604 -1.76 -10.75 -1.45
N ALA A 605 -1.02 -10.98 -0.39
CA ALA A 605 -1.56 -11.42 0.90
C ALA A 605 -2.38 -10.35 1.61
N ALA A 606 -1.98 -9.08 1.53
CA ALA A 606 -2.82 -7.98 2.00
C ALA A 606 -4.10 -7.86 1.15
N GLY A 607 -4.01 -8.12 -0.16
CA GLY A 607 -5.16 -8.22 -1.05
C GLY A 607 -6.10 -9.37 -0.69
N TYR A 608 -5.54 -10.55 -0.40
CA TYR A 608 -6.27 -11.70 0.12
C TYR A 608 -6.98 -11.35 1.42
N ALA A 609 -6.28 -10.74 2.39
CA ALA A 609 -6.85 -10.36 3.67
C ALA A 609 -8.02 -9.37 3.53
N MET A 610 -7.89 -8.39 2.63
CA MET A 610 -8.96 -7.46 2.30
C MET A 610 -10.19 -8.19 1.70
N LEU A 611 -9.97 -9.12 0.77
CA LEU A 611 -11.05 -9.89 0.16
C LEU A 611 -11.74 -10.82 1.16
N ALA A 612 -10.97 -11.48 2.03
CA ALA A 612 -11.49 -12.30 3.11
C ALA A 612 -12.34 -11.48 4.10
N ASP A 613 -11.92 -10.27 4.46
CA ASP A 613 -12.71 -9.36 5.30
C ASP A 613 -14.00 -8.90 4.59
N ASN A 614 -13.92 -8.50 3.31
CA ASN A 614 -15.10 -8.13 2.53
C ASN A 614 -16.09 -9.30 2.44
N ALA A 615 -15.59 -10.52 2.24
CA ALA A 615 -16.41 -11.71 2.19
C ALA A 615 -17.12 -11.99 3.52
N ALA A 616 -16.42 -11.85 4.65
CA ALA A 616 -16.98 -12.03 5.99
C ALA A 616 -18.03 -10.98 6.35
N ARG A 617 -18.03 -9.82 5.68
CA ARG A 617 -18.95 -8.70 5.89
C ARG A 617 -20.03 -8.56 4.81
N ASP A 618 -20.11 -9.53 3.90
CA ASP A 618 -21.01 -9.53 2.74
C ASP A 618 -20.90 -8.24 1.89
N LEU A 619 -19.68 -7.70 1.78
CA LEU A 619 -19.35 -6.58 0.92
C LEU A 619 -18.96 -7.06 -0.48
N ALA A 620 -19.10 -6.17 -1.46
CA ALA A 620 -18.66 -6.43 -2.82
C ALA A 620 -17.15 -6.66 -2.88
N TRP A 621 -16.73 -7.63 -3.69
CA TRP A 621 -15.33 -7.97 -3.88
C TRP A 621 -14.75 -7.15 -5.05
N PRO A 622 -13.77 -6.27 -4.81
CA PRO A 622 -13.09 -5.58 -5.90
C PRO A 622 -12.16 -6.52 -6.67
N LEU A 623 -11.77 -6.14 -7.89
CA LEU A 623 -10.54 -6.66 -8.48
C LEU A 623 -9.37 -6.01 -7.75
N VAL A 624 -8.44 -6.82 -7.25
CA VAL A 624 -7.25 -6.43 -6.50
C VAL A 624 -6.02 -6.77 -7.32
N ILE A 625 -5.14 -5.79 -7.48
CA ILE A 625 -3.83 -5.95 -8.11
C ILE A 625 -2.77 -5.88 -7.02
N GLY A 626 -2.07 -6.98 -6.77
CA GLY A 626 -0.94 -6.99 -5.86
C GLY A 626 0.36 -6.65 -6.59
N LEU A 627 1.08 -5.64 -6.09
CA LEU A 627 2.34 -5.18 -6.67
C LEU A 627 3.43 -5.32 -5.60
N THR A 628 4.18 -6.43 -5.60
CA THR A 628 5.32 -6.59 -4.68
C THR A 628 6.63 -6.19 -5.37
N ALA A 629 7.24 -5.09 -4.93
CA ALA A 629 8.60 -4.66 -5.29
C ALA A 629 9.49 -4.77 -4.05
N GLY A 630 10.09 -5.94 -3.85
CA GLY A 630 10.77 -6.28 -2.60
C GLY A 630 12.23 -6.69 -2.75
N ILE A 631 13.02 -6.45 -1.68
CA ILE A 631 14.40 -6.92 -1.51
C ILE A 631 14.58 -7.43 -0.07
N GLY A 632 15.44 -8.43 0.18
CA GLY A 632 15.56 -9.04 1.51
C GLY A 632 15.96 -8.06 2.63
N SER A 633 17.02 -7.28 2.39
CA SER A 633 17.64 -6.41 3.40
C SER A 633 17.90 -5.01 2.84
N PRO A 634 16.86 -4.18 2.70
CA PRO A 634 16.99 -2.85 2.09
C PRO A 634 17.90 -1.96 2.94
N VAL A 635 18.70 -1.16 2.26
CA VAL A 635 19.51 -0.09 2.82
C VAL A 635 19.04 1.26 2.28
N GLU A 636 19.60 2.37 2.78
CA GLU A 636 19.21 3.72 2.36
C GLU A 636 19.27 3.91 0.83
N ALA A 637 20.29 3.37 0.16
CA ALA A 637 20.45 3.47 -1.30
C ALA A 637 19.29 2.82 -2.07
N ASP A 638 18.65 1.78 -1.53
CA ASP A 638 17.52 1.10 -2.17
C ASP A 638 16.23 1.95 -2.10
N THR A 639 16.19 2.94 -1.21
CA THR A 639 15.03 3.82 -1.02
C THR A 639 15.05 5.04 -1.95
N ALA A 640 16.20 5.30 -2.59
CA ALA A 640 16.36 6.41 -3.51
C ALA A 640 15.43 6.25 -4.72
N ARG A 641 14.91 7.37 -5.23
CA ARG A 641 13.93 7.37 -6.33
C ARG A 641 14.50 6.73 -7.60
N GLU A 642 15.81 6.84 -7.80
CA GLU A 642 16.57 6.26 -8.91
C GLU A 642 16.99 4.80 -8.69
N SER A 643 16.73 4.22 -7.52
CA SER A 643 17.12 2.84 -7.23
C SER A 643 16.37 1.86 -8.13
N SER A 644 16.99 0.70 -8.42
CA SER A 644 16.33 -0.36 -9.20
C SER A 644 15.04 -0.84 -8.53
N LEU A 645 15.01 -0.90 -7.20
CA LEU A 645 13.84 -1.29 -6.43
C LEU A 645 12.69 -0.30 -6.59
N TYR A 646 12.97 1.01 -6.53
CA TYR A 646 11.98 2.06 -6.74
C TYR A 646 11.46 2.06 -8.17
N GLN A 647 12.36 1.89 -9.15
CA GLN A 647 11.98 1.79 -10.55
C GLN A 647 11.16 0.52 -10.86
N ASP A 648 11.44 -0.61 -10.21
CA ASP A 648 10.62 -1.82 -10.31
C ASP A 648 9.19 -1.58 -9.81
N ALA A 649 9.03 -0.88 -8.67
CA ALA A 649 7.72 -0.50 -8.16
C ALA A 649 6.92 0.33 -9.17
N LEU A 650 7.55 1.35 -9.78
CA LEU A 650 6.91 2.17 -10.81
C LEU A 650 6.61 1.39 -12.09
N ALA A 651 7.50 0.51 -12.52
CA ALA A 651 7.29 -0.34 -13.69
C ALA A 651 6.08 -1.25 -13.51
N ARG A 652 5.94 -1.90 -12.34
CA ARG A 652 4.76 -2.72 -12.01
C ARG A 652 3.47 -1.92 -12.03
N ILE A 653 3.46 -0.70 -11.48
CA ILE A 653 2.30 0.20 -11.55
C ILE A 653 1.97 0.53 -13.02
N ALA A 654 2.98 0.88 -13.82
CA ALA A 654 2.81 1.20 -15.23
C ALA A 654 2.25 0.02 -16.05
N THR A 655 2.72 -1.20 -15.77
CA THR A 655 2.18 -2.44 -16.36
C THR A 655 0.70 -2.60 -16.04
N ALA A 656 0.30 -2.47 -14.77
CA ALA A 656 -1.10 -2.58 -14.36
C ALA A 656 -1.98 -1.48 -15.00
N VAL A 657 -1.49 -0.22 -15.04
CA VAL A 657 -2.18 0.90 -15.70
C VAL A 657 -2.36 0.65 -17.21
N THR A 658 -1.42 -0.05 -17.84
CA THR A 658 -1.49 -0.40 -19.27
C THR A 658 -2.47 -1.54 -19.54
N ASN A 659 -2.51 -2.55 -18.66
CA ASN A 659 -3.28 -3.78 -18.88
C ASN A 659 -4.77 -3.65 -18.50
N LEU A 660 -5.10 -2.88 -17.46
CA LEU A 660 -6.48 -2.75 -16.96
C LEU A 660 -7.48 -2.08 -17.91
N PRO A 661 -7.12 -1.10 -18.76
CA PRO A 661 -8.04 -0.51 -19.74
C PRO A 661 -8.63 -1.52 -20.73
N ALA A 662 -7.91 -2.60 -21.06
CA ALA A 662 -8.44 -3.69 -21.90
C ALA A 662 -9.61 -4.45 -21.24
N TRP A 663 -9.88 -4.16 -19.96
CA TRP A 663 -10.96 -4.71 -19.14
C TRP A 663 -11.93 -3.64 -18.65
N ASP A 664 -11.90 -2.43 -19.22
CA ASP A 664 -12.67 -1.26 -18.78
C ASP A 664 -12.46 -0.92 -17.30
N LYS A 665 -11.23 -1.15 -16.81
CA LYS A 665 -10.84 -0.88 -15.42
C LYS A 665 -9.78 0.20 -15.33
N THR A 666 -9.81 0.96 -14.24
CA THR A 666 -8.80 1.94 -13.86
C THR A 666 -8.16 1.53 -12.54
N LEU A 667 -6.84 1.64 -12.46
CA LEU A 667 -6.09 1.34 -11.24
C LEU A 667 -6.20 2.48 -10.24
N VAL A 668 -6.48 2.15 -8.98
CA VAL A 668 -6.31 3.05 -7.83
C VAL A 668 -5.46 2.32 -6.80
N ILE A 669 -4.26 2.82 -6.51
CA ILE A 669 -3.46 2.27 -5.41
C ILE A 669 -4.07 2.76 -4.10
N ASP A 670 -4.52 1.81 -3.29
CA ASP A 670 -5.19 2.05 -2.02
C ASP A 670 -4.18 2.29 -0.90
N ARG A 671 -3.12 1.49 -0.87
CA ARG A 671 -2.08 1.54 0.15
C ARG A 671 -0.71 1.09 -0.34
N VAL A 672 0.31 1.53 0.38
CA VAL A 672 1.70 1.07 0.26
C VAL A 672 2.10 0.41 1.58
N LEU A 673 2.46 -0.88 1.56
CA LEU A 673 3.12 -1.56 2.67
C LEU A 673 4.61 -1.23 2.60
N LEU A 674 5.11 -0.46 3.57
CA LEU A 674 6.45 0.11 3.54
C LEU A 674 7.35 -0.51 4.61
N SER A 675 8.51 -1.02 4.19
CA SER A 675 9.48 -1.70 5.05
C SER A 675 10.91 -1.42 4.57
N LEU A 676 11.61 -0.52 5.23
CA LEU A 676 12.92 -0.02 4.82
C LEU A 676 13.99 -0.37 5.86
N LEU A 677 15.26 -0.20 5.48
CA LEU A 677 16.41 -0.22 6.40
C LEU A 677 16.63 -1.53 7.19
N GLY A 678 16.00 -2.64 6.79
CA GLY A 678 16.21 -3.95 7.41
C GLY A 678 17.65 -4.47 7.31
N GLY A 679 18.44 -3.97 6.35
CA GLY A 679 19.87 -4.29 6.22
C GLY A 679 20.81 -3.43 7.06
N VAL A 680 20.32 -2.35 7.67
CA VAL A 680 21.10 -1.38 8.46
C VAL A 680 20.31 -0.96 9.72
N PRO A 681 19.95 -1.91 10.62
CA PRO A 681 19.10 -1.67 11.78
C PRO A 681 19.67 -0.65 12.80
N GLU A 682 20.97 -0.38 12.72
CA GLU A 682 21.73 0.62 13.47
C GLU A 682 21.56 2.06 12.97
N THR A 683 20.87 2.26 11.83
CA THR A 683 20.53 3.59 11.33
C THR A 683 19.83 4.39 12.44
N SER A 684 20.34 5.59 12.73
CA SER A 684 19.81 6.40 13.84
C SER A 684 18.32 6.67 13.65
N GLU A 685 17.59 6.81 14.76
CA GLU A 685 16.14 7.04 14.75
C GLU A 685 15.74 8.26 13.88
N ILE A 686 16.51 9.34 13.95
CA ILE A 686 16.27 10.56 13.16
C ILE A 686 16.52 10.32 11.66
N ALA A 687 17.60 9.60 11.32
CA ALA A 687 17.89 9.29 9.91
C ALA A 687 16.82 8.36 9.34
N ALA A 688 16.43 7.33 10.08
CA ALA A 688 15.36 6.41 9.69
C ALA A 688 14.02 7.14 9.47
N ASP A 689 13.61 8.01 10.41
CA ASP A 689 12.39 8.82 10.29
C ASP A 689 12.39 9.66 8.99
N ASN A 690 13.50 10.34 8.69
CA ASN A 690 13.65 11.13 7.45
C ASN A 690 13.60 10.27 6.18
N ILE A 691 14.26 9.10 6.18
CA ILE A 691 14.27 8.19 5.03
C ILE A 691 12.86 7.64 4.77
N TYR A 692 12.16 7.19 5.80
CA TYR A 692 10.77 6.75 5.69
C TYR A 692 9.86 7.86 5.17
N ALA A 693 9.93 9.07 5.74
CA ALA A 693 9.10 10.20 5.35
C ALA A 693 9.33 10.60 3.88
N SER A 694 10.59 10.72 3.47
CA SER A 694 10.95 11.09 2.09
C SER A 694 10.54 10.02 1.07
N THR A 695 10.77 8.74 1.37
CA THR A 695 10.37 7.62 0.52
C THR A 695 8.84 7.57 0.37
N ALA A 696 8.11 7.70 1.48
CA ALA A 696 6.65 7.75 1.48
C ALA A 696 6.11 8.93 0.67
N ALA A 697 6.68 10.12 0.84
CA ALA A 697 6.29 11.31 0.07
C ALA A 697 6.50 11.11 -1.43
N ASN A 698 7.67 10.58 -1.82
CA ASN A 698 7.99 10.33 -3.23
C ASN A 698 7.07 9.27 -3.85
N LEU A 699 6.89 8.11 -3.19
CA LEU A 699 6.02 7.05 -3.69
C LEU A 699 4.59 7.55 -3.86
N ARG A 700 4.04 8.26 -2.87
CA ARG A 700 2.69 8.80 -2.94
C ARG A 700 2.52 9.77 -4.13
N ALA A 701 3.49 10.66 -4.34
CA ALA A 701 3.44 11.60 -5.45
C ALA A 701 3.53 10.89 -6.81
N ASP A 702 4.46 9.93 -6.95
CA ASP A 702 4.67 9.21 -8.20
C ASP A 702 3.52 8.25 -8.52
N ILE A 703 2.91 7.63 -7.50
CA ILE A 703 1.70 6.81 -7.65
C ILE A 703 0.55 7.66 -8.18
N VAL A 704 0.30 8.83 -7.58
CA VAL A 704 -0.74 9.75 -8.04
C VAL A 704 -0.50 10.18 -9.49
N ALA A 705 0.76 10.47 -9.84
CA ALA A 705 1.13 10.82 -11.21
C ALA A 705 0.93 9.65 -12.19
N ALA A 706 1.27 8.43 -11.79
CA ALA A 706 1.19 7.24 -12.65
C ALA A 706 -0.25 6.74 -12.86
N THR A 707 -1.10 6.79 -11.83
CA THR A 707 -2.48 6.28 -11.91
C THR A 707 -3.53 7.35 -12.21
N GLY A 708 -3.19 8.63 -12.01
CA GLY A 708 -4.15 9.73 -12.11
C GLY A 708 -5.17 9.78 -10.97
N GLN A 709 -4.98 9.00 -9.89
CA GLN A 709 -5.89 8.99 -8.75
C GLN A 709 -5.88 10.34 -7.99
N GLY A 710 -7.05 10.81 -7.55
CA GLY A 710 -7.17 12.12 -6.89
C GLY A 710 -6.68 12.17 -5.44
N LEU A 711 -6.54 11.02 -4.77
CA LEU A 711 -6.06 10.92 -3.40
C LEU A 711 -4.82 10.02 -3.35
N PRO A 712 -3.74 10.44 -2.67
CA PRO A 712 -2.57 9.60 -2.48
C PRO A 712 -2.89 8.39 -1.59
N PRO A 713 -2.21 7.25 -1.77
CA PRO A 713 -2.43 6.05 -0.96
C PRO A 713 -2.05 6.29 0.51
N LEU A 714 -2.60 5.45 1.39
CA LEU A 714 -2.11 5.29 2.77
C LEU A 714 -0.76 4.58 2.78
N VAL A 715 0.06 4.85 3.79
CA VAL A 715 1.38 4.21 3.94
C VAL A 715 1.39 3.38 5.21
N VAL A 716 1.30 2.07 5.07
CA VAL A 716 1.23 1.14 6.18
C VAL A 716 2.63 0.71 6.57
N VAL A 717 2.96 0.85 7.86
CA VAL A 717 4.23 0.42 8.43
C VAL A 717 3.95 -0.48 9.62
N SER A 718 4.68 -1.58 9.70
CA SER A 718 4.66 -2.52 10.81
C SER A 718 6.04 -2.55 11.45
N PRO A 719 6.26 -1.88 12.60
CA PRO A 719 7.58 -1.67 13.16
C PRO A 719 8.37 -2.97 13.35
N SER A 720 9.65 -2.90 13.01
CA SER A 720 10.62 -3.97 13.07
C SER A 720 10.82 -4.46 14.50
N ALA A 721 11.13 -5.74 14.65
CA ALA A 721 11.20 -6.42 15.94
C ALA A 721 12.63 -6.60 16.48
N GLY A 722 13.64 -6.05 15.80
CA GLY A 722 15.03 -6.48 16.00
C GLY A 722 15.24 -7.91 15.52
N THR A 723 16.11 -8.67 16.21
CA THR A 723 16.41 -10.06 15.89
C THR A 723 16.10 -11.00 17.06
N ARG A 724 16.33 -12.29 16.86
CA ARG A 724 16.32 -13.28 17.94
C ARG A 724 17.35 -12.95 19.02
N GLU A 725 18.47 -12.29 18.71
CA GLU A 725 19.57 -12.13 19.65
C GLU A 725 19.77 -10.68 20.12
N GLY A 726 19.29 -9.72 19.32
CA GLY A 726 19.54 -8.29 19.50
C GLY A 726 18.28 -7.45 19.35
N GLY A 727 18.00 -6.68 20.38
CA GLY A 727 16.87 -5.76 20.46
C GLY A 727 17.19 -4.29 20.14
N SER A 728 18.39 -3.99 19.69
CA SER A 728 18.80 -2.60 19.52
C SER A 728 18.61 -2.18 18.08
N SER A 729 17.37 -1.95 17.65
CA SER A 729 17.06 -1.35 16.34
C SER A 729 16.51 0.05 16.53
N ALA A 730 17.31 1.06 16.18
CA ALA A 730 16.85 2.45 16.23
C ALA A 730 15.83 2.76 15.11
N VAL A 731 15.87 1.99 14.03
CA VAL A 731 14.84 2.01 12.97
C VAL A 731 13.45 1.69 13.54
N ALA A 732 13.33 0.69 14.43
CA ALA A 732 12.05 0.32 15.04
C ALA A 732 11.42 1.46 15.86
N LEU A 733 12.23 2.29 16.51
CA LEU A 733 11.77 3.47 17.24
C LEU A 733 11.21 4.54 16.30
N ALA A 734 11.84 4.73 15.13
CA ALA A 734 11.37 5.65 14.12
C ALA A 734 10.03 5.19 13.53
N GLU A 735 9.95 3.92 13.12
CA GLU A 735 8.75 3.30 12.55
C GLU A 735 7.53 3.41 13.49
N ALA A 736 7.75 3.26 14.80
CA ALA A 736 6.71 3.32 15.83
C ALA A 736 6.05 4.71 16.03
N LYS A 737 6.60 5.78 15.43
CA LYS A 737 6.08 7.15 15.61
C LYS A 737 5.74 7.88 14.32
N LEU A 738 5.91 7.25 13.16
CA LEU A 738 5.71 7.86 11.83
C LEU A 738 4.32 8.49 11.65
N ASP A 739 3.28 7.85 12.20
CA ASP A 739 1.90 8.36 12.20
C ASP A 739 1.77 9.74 12.87
N SER A 740 2.51 9.94 13.97
CA SER A 740 2.48 11.16 14.76
C SER A 740 3.53 12.19 14.35
N THR A 741 4.68 11.76 13.82
CA THR A 741 5.71 12.68 13.31
C THR A 741 5.35 13.23 11.93
N HIS A 742 4.65 12.44 11.10
CA HIS A 742 4.30 12.78 9.72
C HIS A 742 2.82 12.55 9.39
N PRO A 743 1.87 13.19 10.10
CA PRO A 743 0.43 12.94 9.90
C PRO A 743 -0.06 13.23 8.47
N ALA A 744 0.56 14.21 7.76
CA ALA A 744 0.22 14.55 6.38
C ALA A 744 0.64 13.46 5.36
N LEU A 745 1.54 12.55 5.75
CA LEU A 745 1.99 11.47 4.89
C LEU A 745 1.07 10.25 4.89
N GLY A 746 -0.01 10.25 5.69
CA GLY A 746 -1.00 9.18 5.71
C GLY A 746 -0.43 7.86 6.25
N PHE A 747 0.52 7.94 7.18
CA PHE A 747 1.10 6.76 7.82
C PHE A 747 0.08 6.04 8.69
N VAL A 748 0.10 4.71 8.62
CA VAL A 748 -0.68 3.80 9.45
C VAL A 748 0.30 2.84 10.12
N VAL A 749 0.55 3.03 11.41
CA VAL A 749 1.39 2.12 12.19
C VAL A 749 0.50 0.96 12.66
N ALA A 750 0.49 -0.13 11.88
CA ALA A 750 -0.53 -1.17 11.98
C ALA A 750 -0.36 -2.05 13.23
N CYS A 751 0.79 -2.70 13.37
CA CYS A 751 1.14 -3.58 14.49
C CYS A 751 2.65 -3.84 14.48
N PRO A 752 3.34 -3.98 15.63
CA PRO A 752 4.76 -4.29 15.63
C PRO A 752 5.00 -5.77 15.29
N ARG A 753 6.08 -6.05 14.56
CA ARG A 753 6.42 -7.41 14.11
C ARG A 753 6.79 -8.36 15.25
N HIS A 754 7.13 -7.83 16.43
CA HIS A 754 7.50 -8.65 17.58
C HIS A 754 6.33 -9.46 18.16
N ALA A 755 5.11 -9.20 17.71
CA ALA A 755 3.93 -9.98 18.05
C ALA A 755 3.92 -11.38 17.42
N TYR A 756 4.84 -11.62 16.47
CA TYR A 756 4.81 -12.78 15.59
C TYR A 756 6.08 -13.61 15.66
N ASP A 757 5.94 -14.90 15.37
CA ASP A 757 7.03 -15.86 15.41
C ASP A 757 7.97 -15.68 14.20
N ILE A 758 9.26 -15.81 14.46
CA ILE A 758 10.34 -15.81 13.48
C ILE A 758 10.75 -17.24 13.15
N ASP A 759 11.11 -17.48 11.90
CA ASP A 759 11.52 -18.80 11.41
C ASP A 759 12.78 -19.29 12.13
N ALA A 760 12.80 -20.57 12.52
CA ALA A 760 13.83 -21.19 13.35
C ALA A 760 15.24 -21.03 12.75
N GLY A 761 15.34 -21.09 11.42
CA GLY A 761 16.60 -20.95 10.68
C GLY A 761 17.08 -19.51 10.45
N THR A 762 16.35 -18.51 10.93
CA THR A 762 16.65 -17.10 10.63
C THR A 762 16.70 -16.24 11.90
N LEU A 763 17.37 -15.09 11.81
CA LEU A 763 17.48 -14.15 12.91
C LEU A 763 16.29 -13.20 13.03
N ALA A 764 15.56 -12.93 11.94
CA ALA A 764 14.52 -11.89 11.91
C ALA A 764 13.37 -12.15 10.93
N THR A 765 13.44 -13.20 10.11
CA THR A 765 12.41 -13.47 9.10
C THR A 765 11.20 -14.08 9.78
N LEU A 766 10.02 -13.52 9.54
CA LEU A 766 8.77 -14.08 10.04
C LEU A 766 8.51 -15.46 9.43
N THR A 767 7.88 -16.35 10.19
CA THR A 767 7.34 -17.58 9.59
C THR A 767 6.29 -17.22 8.53
N PRO A 768 6.03 -18.09 7.52
CA PRO A 768 4.98 -17.86 6.53
C PRO A 768 3.59 -17.58 7.14
N ALA A 769 3.23 -18.29 8.22
CA ALA A 769 1.98 -18.06 8.94
C ALA A 769 1.96 -16.71 9.67
N SER A 770 3.05 -16.35 10.34
CA SER A 770 3.25 -15.03 10.96
C SER A 770 3.12 -13.89 9.96
N ALA A 771 3.74 -14.01 8.78
CA ALA A 771 3.66 -13.01 7.74
C ALA A 771 2.22 -12.87 7.18
N ALA A 772 1.46 -13.96 7.12
CA ALA A 772 0.05 -13.93 6.73
C ALA A 772 -0.81 -13.19 7.78
N MET A 773 -0.62 -13.48 9.07
CA MET A 773 -1.30 -12.77 10.16
C MET A 773 -0.94 -11.29 10.21
N LEU A 774 0.32 -10.93 9.94
CA LEU A 774 0.74 -9.54 9.82
C LEU A 774 -0.01 -8.81 8.70
N SER A 775 -0.15 -9.46 7.53
CA SER A 775 -0.85 -8.86 6.39
C SER A 775 -2.34 -8.68 6.68
N GLU A 776 -2.92 -9.56 7.51
CA GLU A 776 -4.30 -9.44 7.95
C GLU A 776 -4.51 -8.24 8.89
N ILE A 777 -3.65 -8.04 9.89
CA ILE A 777 -3.82 -6.90 10.79
C ILE A 777 -3.53 -5.57 10.08
N GLU A 778 -2.61 -5.55 9.11
CA GLU A 778 -2.40 -4.40 8.21
C GLU A 778 -3.66 -4.10 7.39
N ALA A 779 -4.35 -5.14 6.90
CA ALA A 779 -5.61 -4.98 6.20
C ALA A 779 -6.73 -4.42 7.09
N ILE A 780 -6.83 -4.94 8.32
CA ILE A 780 -7.77 -4.48 9.35
C ILE A 780 -7.52 -3.02 9.72
N ALA A 781 -6.27 -2.61 9.95
CA ALA A 781 -5.92 -1.25 10.33
C ALA A 781 -6.39 -0.22 9.28
N VAL A 782 -6.13 -0.49 8.00
CA VAL A 782 -6.57 0.39 6.91
C VAL A 782 -8.09 0.38 6.75
N ARG A 783 -8.74 -0.78 6.90
CA ARG A 783 -10.20 -0.87 6.85
C ARG A 783 -10.85 0.07 7.88
N GLU A 784 -10.36 0.07 9.11
CA GLU A 784 -10.86 0.98 10.15
C GLU A 784 -10.73 2.44 9.74
N ILE A 785 -9.59 2.84 9.17
CA ILE A 785 -9.35 4.21 8.69
C ILE A 785 -10.27 4.57 7.52
N HIS A 786 -10.42 3.68 6.53
CA HIS A 786 -11.35 3.90 5.41
C HIS A 786 -12.81 3.95 5.84
N GLY A 787 -13.16 3.31 6.97
CA GLY A 787 -14.46 3.43 7.61
C GLY A 787 -14.68 4.76 8.35
N GLY A 788 -13.70 5.68 8.36
CA GLY A 788 -13.72 6.92 9.12
C GLY A 788 -13.36 6.75 10.60
N GLY A 789 -12.89 5.56 10.99
CA GLY A 789 -12.38 5.27 12.32
C GLY A 789 -10.95 5.76 12.54
N LEU A 790 -10.44 5.53 13.75
CA LEU A 790 -9.04 5.77 14.10
C LEU A 790 -8.34 4.43 14.32
N TRP A 791 -7.04 4.39 14.01
CA TRP A 791 -6.18 3.28 14.34
C TRP A 791 -4.85 3.77 14.90
N TYR A 792 -4.51 3.37 16.12
CA TYR A 792 -3.15 3.45 16.64
C TYR A 792 -2.95 2.41 17.74
N CYS A 793 -1.75 1.86 17.79
CA CYS A 793 -1.33 0.92 18.82
C CYS A 793 -0.91 1.65 20.12
N PRO A 794 -0.93 0.97 21.28
CA PRO A 794 -0.39 1.54 22.52
C PRO A 794 1.05 2.02 22.34
N ARG A 795 1.38 3.21 22.81
CA ARG A 795 2.74 3.76 22.72
C ARG A 795 3.16 4.41 24.03
N LEU A 796 4.31 4.02 24.55
CA LEU A 796 4.90 4.62 25.75
C LEU A 796 5.22 6.10 25.48
N ALA A 797 4.63 7.00 26.26
CA ALA A 797 4.70 8.43 26.02
C ALA A 797 5.51 9.18 27.09
N SER A 798 5.44 8.73 28.34
CA SER A 798 6.20 9.34 29.44
C SER A 798 6.43 8.35 30.56
N ALA A 799 7.46 8.62 31.37
CA ALA A 799 7.76 7.89 32.59
C ALA A 799 8.21 8.86 33.69
N THR A 800 7.74 8.64 34.91
CA THR A 800 8.11 9.42 36.10
C THR A 800 8.48 8.47 37.24
N ARG A 801 9.55 8.77 37.96
CA ARG A 801 10.04 7.94 39.07
C ARG A 801 9.68 8.54 40.43
N SER A 802 9.27 7.67 41.35
CA SER A 802 9.15 7.97 42.78
C SER A 802 9.75 6.81 43.59
N GLY A 803 10.96 7.00 44.10
CA GLY A 803 11.70 5.97 44.84
C GLY A 803 11.96 4.72 43.99
N THR A 804 11.42 3.58 44.42
CA THR A 804 11.51 2.27 43.74
C THR A 804 10.37 2.02 42.73
N THR A 805 9.55 3.03 42.45
CA THR A 805 8.41 2.91 41.54
C THR A 805 8.58 3.83 40.34
N ILE A 806 8.30 3.33 39.14
CA ILE A 806 8.15 4.14 37.93
C ILE A 806 6.69 4.08 37.49
N THR A 807 6.10 5.23 37.24
CA THR A 807 4.77 5.36 36.63
C THR A 807 4.95 5.75 35.18
N ALA A 808 4.53 4.88 34.27
CA ALA A 808 4.64 5.06 32.83
C ALA A 808 3.26 5.26 32.19
N THR A 809 3.12 6.26 31.33
CA THR A 809 1.85 6.56 30.64
C THR A 809 1.95 6.15 29.18
N PHE A 810 0.91 5.47 28.68
CA PHE A 810 0.79 5.10 27.28
C PHE A 810 -0.31 5.92 26.59
N LEU A 811 -0.08 6.24 25.33
CA LEU A 811 -1.14 6.63 24.41
C LEU A 811 -1.76 5.34 23.87
N SER A 812 -3.02 5.07 24.19
CA SER A 812 -3.76 3.90 23.70
C SER A 812 -5.22 4.28 23.39
N MET A 813 -5.90 3.46 22.60
CA MET A 813 -7.31 3.67 22.26
C MET A 813 -8.25 3.17 23.37
N SER A 814 -7.87 2.08 24.04
CA SER A 814 -8.57 1.54 25.22
C SER A 814 -7.58 1.24 26.36
N ASP A 815 -8.08 0.75 27.50
CA ASP A 815 -7.24 0.43 28.65
C ASP A 815 -6.21 -0.65 28.31
N LEU A 816 -5.04 -0.57 28.97
CA LEU A 816 -3.97 -1.52 28.78
C LEU A 816 -4.28 -2.85 29.47
N VAL A 817 -3.85 -3.93 28.82
CA VAL A 817 -3.94 -5.31 29.30
C VAL A 817 -2.58 -5.98 29.14
N LEU A 818 -2.19 -6.76 30.15
CA LEU A 818 -1.06 -7.67 30.10
C LEU A 818 -1.63 -9.07 30.40
N PRO A 819 -1.65 -9.99 29.42
CA PRO A 819 -2.14 -11.34 29.67
C PRO A 819 -1.34 -12.02 30.79
N GLY A 820 -1.97 -12.91 31.55
CA GLY A 820 -1.32 -13.64 32.64
C GLY A 820 -0.13 -14.46 32.10
N GLY A 821 1.06 -14.23 32.66
CA GLY A 821 2.31 -14.85 32.18
C GLY A 821 2.92 -14.20 30.94
N GLY A 822 2.31 -13.13 30.40
CA GLY A 822 2.85 -12.38 29.28
C GLY A 822 4.10 -11.58 29.64
N ASP A 823 4.96 -11.37 28.65
CA ASP A 823 6.16 -10.56 28.76
C ASP A 823 5.78 -9.07 28.74
N HIS A 824 6.02 -8.34 29.83
CA HIS A 824 5.72 -6.91 29.86
C HIS A 824 6.52 -6.10 28.84
N GLY A 825 7.65 -6.61 28.34
CA GLY A 825 8.48 -5.94 27.33
C GLY A 825 9.21 -4.68 27.80
N LEU A 826 8.95 -4.23 29.02
CA LEU A 826 9.65 -3.10 29.65
C LEU A 826 11.09 -3.46 30.06
N SER A 827 12.03 -2.53 29.88
CA SER A 827 13.40 -2.59 30.38
C SER A 827 13.91 -1.20 30.81
N LEU A 828 14.93 -1.17 31.67
CA LEU A 828 15.59 0.07 32.10
C LEU A 828 16.93 0.23 31.40
N GLY A 829 17.15 1.39 30.81
CA GLY A 829 18.45 1.84 30.30
C GLY A 829 19.06 2.92 31.17
N GLY A 830 20.39 3.02 31.15
CA GLY A 830 21.14 4.08 31.84
C GLY A 830 21.27 3.93 33.37
N ASP A 831 20.71 2.87 33.95
CA ASP A 831 20.91 2.56 35.37
C ASP A 831 22.33 2.05 35.64
N THR A 832 22.99 2.65 36.63
CA THR A 832 24.32 2.22 37.10
C THR A 832 24.26 1.35 38.36
N GLY A 833 23.09 1.26 38.99
CA GLY A 833 22.88 0.54 40.26
C GLY A 833 22.61 -0.96 40.10
N GLY A 834 22.40 -1.46 38.88
CA GLY A 834 22.02 -2.85 38.64
C GLY A 834 20.59 -3.17 39.08
N VAL A 835 19.72 -2.16 39.13
CA VAL A 835 18.32 -2.27 39.51
C VAL A 835 17.54 -3.00 38.42
N THR A 836 16.66 -3.90 38.85
CA THR A 836 15.84 -4.74 37.98
C THR A 836 14.36 -4.45 38.20
N ILE A 837 13.55 -4.69 37.17
CA ILE A 837 12.09 -4.64 37.26
C ILE A 837 11.62 -5.91 37.98
N THR A 838 10.90 -5.76 39.09
CA THR A 838 10.38 -6.87 39.90
C THR A 838 8.88 -7.07 39.72
N GLY A 839 8.17 -6.08 39.19
CA GLY A 839 6.74 -6.20 38.90
C GLY A 839 6.23 -5.09 37.99
N VAL A 840 5.18 -5.40 37.24
CA VAL A 840 4.44 -4.44 36.40
C VAL A 840 2.96 -4.66 36.65
N SER A 841 2.24 -3.60 37.00
CA SER A 841 0.78 -3.59 37.08
C SER A 841 0.20 -2.52 36.16
N LEU A 842 -0.94 -2.82 35.54
CA LEU A 842 -1.61 -1.91 34.60
C LEU A 842 -2.89 -1.37 35.22
N SER A 843 -3.16 -0.09 35.03
CA SER A 843 -4.41 0.57 35.42
C SER A 843 -4.75 1.67 34.41
N GLY A 844 -5.87 1.52 33.72
CA GLY A 844 -6.24 2.42 32.61
C GLY A 844 -5.16 2.43 31.54
N LYS A 845 -4.59 3.61 31.28
CA LYS A 845 -3.48 3.82 30.31
C LYS A 845 -2.10 3.93 30.96
N THR A 846 -1.98 3.49 32.20
CA THR A 846 -0.78 3.65 33.02
C THR A 846 -0.24 2.30 33.44
N ALA A 847 1.09 2.14 33.35
CA ALA A 847 1.83 1.03 33.93
C ALA A 847 2.57 1.50 35.18
N THR A 848 2.37 0.81 36.30
CA THR A 848 3.15 0.98 37.53
C THR A 848 4.20 -0.11 37.58
N ILE A 849 5.47 0.29 37.59
CA ILE A 849 6.63 -0.58 37.50
C ILE A 849 7.35 -0.54 38.84
N THR A 850 7.46 -1.68 39.49
CA THR A 850 8.16 -1.85 40.76
C THR A 850 9.58 -2.31 40.49
N LEU A 851 10.54 -1.70 41.18
CA LEU A 851 11.97 -1.96 41.02
C LEU A 851 12.56 -2.65 42.26
N SER A 852 13.66 -3.39 42.09
CA SER A 852 14.37 -4.05 43.20
C SER A 852 15.11 -3.08 44.12
N GLY A 853 15.36 -1.86 43.66
CA GLY A 853 16.04 -0.79 44.39
C GLY A 853 15.75 0.58 43.79
N VAL A 854 16.35 1.63 44.36
CA VAL A 854 16.26 2.98 43.80
C VAL A 854 17.30 3.11 42.68
N PRO A 855 16.89 3.29 41.41
CA PRO A 855 17.84 3.35 40.30
C PRO A 855 18.66 4.66 40.33
N SER A 856 19.83 4.66 39.72
CA SER A 856 20.75 5.81 39.67
C SER A 856 21.23 6.09 38.25
N GLY A 857 21.52 7.36 37.94
CA GLY A 857 21.96 7.78 36.59
C GLY A 857 20.86 8.45 35.78
N THR A 858 21.13 8.69 34.49
CA THR A 858 20.16 9.21 33.52
C THR A 858 19.37 8.04 32.96
N LEU A 859 18.16 7.86 33.46
CA LEU A 859 17.37 6.67 33.20
C LEU A 859 16.50 6.81 31.95
N THR A 860 16.40 5.73 31.20
CA THR A 860 15.39 5.56 30.15
C THR A 860 14.53 4.33 30.47
N LEU A 861 13.23 4.46 30.23
CA LEU A 861 12.30 3.33 30.22
C LEU A 861 12.06 2.95 28.77
N ASN A 862 12.35 1.70 28.43
CA ASN A 862 12.16 1.16 27.10
C ASN A 862 10.96 0.21 27.09
N CYS A 863 10.24 0.15 25.98
CA CYS A 863 9.20 -0.83 25.71
C CYS A 863 9.53 -1.57 24.41
N ALA A 864 9.62 -2.90 24.47
CA ALA A 864 9.97 -3.77 23.34
C ALA A 864 11.23 -3.31 22.57
N TRP A 865 12.22 -2.76 23.28
CA TRP A 865 13.44 -2.20 22.71
C TRP A 865 14.65 -2.38 23.62
N GLY A 866 15.82 -2.56 23.03
CA GLY A 866 17.12 -2.59 23.72
C GLY A 866 17.36 -3.82 24.60
N ARG A 867 16.60 -4.92 24.42
CA ARG A 867 16.86 -6.18 25.12
C ARG A 867 17.93 -6.98 24.40
N GLU A 868 18.77 -7.66 25.17
CA GLU A 868 19.80 -8.57 24.67
C GLU A 868 19.56 -9.98 25.19
N GLY A 869 19.92 -10.98 24.40
CA GLY A 869 19.87 -12.39 24.77
C GLY A 869 19.14 -13.25 23.74
N THR A 870 19.17 -14.56 23.95
CA THR A 870 18.47 -15.52 23.10
C THR A 870 17.15 -15.91 23.78
N PRO A 871 15.99 -15.57 23.22
CA PRO A 871 14.71 -16.00 23.75
C PRO A 871 14.63 -17.51 23.62
N THR A 872 13.99 -18.13 24.60
CA THR A 872 13.76 -19.58 24.62
C THR A 872 12.61 -20.01 23.72
N ASP A 873 11.92 -19.06 23.08
CA ASP A 873 10.76 -19.28 22.21
C ASP A 873 11.00 -18.78 20.78
N ALA A 874 9.99 -18.92 19.93
CA ALA A 874 10.08 -18.60 18.51
C ALA A 874 9.91 -17.10 18.19
N ARG A 875 9.92 -16.19 19.18
CA ARG A 875 9.70 -14.76 18.96
C ARG A 875 10.98 -13.94 19.07
N PRO A 876 11.02 -12.72 18.49
CA PRO A 876 12.12 -11.77 18.72
C PRO A 876 12.35 -11.50 20.22
N ILE A 877 13.60 -11.18 20.60
CA ILE A 877 13.95 -10.88 22.00
C ILE A 877 13.27 -9.59 22.50
N ASN A 878 13.15 -8.64 21.59
CA ASN A 878 12.38 -7.43 21.78
C ASN A 878 10.91 -7.72 21.53
N ARG A 879 10.15 -7.82 22.60
CA ARG A 879 8.70 -7.99 22.50
C ARG A 879 8.04 -7.39 23.72
N SER A 880 6.78 -7.03 23.58
CA SER A 880 5.89 -6.70 24.67
C SER A 880 4.53 -7.33 24.39
N ASP A 881 3.97 -8.01 25.38
CA ASP A 881 2.58 -8.47 25.39
C ASP A 881 1.64 -7.41 25.99
N ILE A 882 2.15 -6.23 26.37
CA ILE A 882 1.29 -5.09 26.70
C ILE A 882 0.51 -4.73 25.44
N ARG A 883 -0.80 -4.67 25.57
CA ARG A 883 -1.75 -4.35 24.49
C ARG A 883 -2.91 -3.55 25.03
N ASP A 884 -3.77 -3.06 24.17
CA ASP A 884 -5.08 -2.56 24.62
C ASP A 884 -6.17 -3.64 24.55
N GLN A 885 -7.40 -3.26 24.86
CA GLN A 885 -8.54 -4.19 24.89
C GLN A 885 -9.08 -4.58 23.50
N TRP A 886 -8.60 -3.97 22.41
CA TRP A 886 -9.09 -4.33 21.09
C TRP A 886 -8.59 -5.70 20.69
N SER A 887 -9.50 -6.49 20.13
CA SER A 887 -9.17 -7.79 19.55
C SER A 887 -10.11 -8.14 18.40
N GLU A 888 -9.61 -8.93 17.46
CA GLU A 888 -10.39 -9.47 16.34
C GLU A 888 -9.88 -10.88 15.99
N PRO A 889 -10.75 -11.90 15.93
CA PRO A 889 -10.34 -13.23 15.47
C PRO A 889 -9.73 -13.18 14.06
N SER A 890 -8.65 -13.91 13.85
CA SER A 890 -8.07 -14.06 12.51
C SER A 890 -8.99 -14.90 11.63
N ARG A 891 -9.18 -14.42 10.40
CA ARG A 891 -9.89 -15.10 9.31
C ARG A 891 -8.95 -15.98 8.50
N ILE A 892 -7.65 -15.69 8.53
CA ILE A 892 -6.63 -16.44 7.79
C ILE A 892 -6.15 -17.64 8.61
N GLN A 893 -5.84 -17.42 9.89
CA GLN A 893 -5.31 -18.45 10.78
C GLN A 893 -6.35 -18.78 11.86
N ALA A 894 -7.08 -19.87 11.65
CA ALA A 894 -8.11 -20.32 12.59
C ALA A 894 -7.53 -20.47 14.01
N GLY A 895 -8.24 -19.92 15.00
CA GLY A 895 -7.84 -19.95 16.41
C GLY A 895 -6.87 -18.84 16.84
N TYR A 896 -6.30 -18.07 15.91
CA TYR A 896 -5.53 -16.88 16.25
C TYR A 896 -6.45 -15.67 16.48
N THR A 897 -6.03 -14.74 17.35
CA THR A 897 -6.73 -13.48 17.59
C THR A 897 -5.73 -12.34 17.49
N HIS A 898 -6.06 -11.35 16.66
CA HIS A 898 -5.32 -10.12 16.51
C HIS A 898 -5.53 -9.20 17.71
N TYR A 899 -4.49 -8.44 18.05
CA TYR A 899 -4.50 -7.44 19.10
C TYR A 899 -3.69 -6.23 18.67
N ARG A 900 -3.90 -5.07 19.29
CA ARG A 900 -3.00 -3.91 19.15
C ARG A 900 -1.97 -3.92 20.26
N LEU A 901 -0.77 -4.41 19.96
CA LEU A 901 0.34 -4.50 20.90
C LEU A 901 1.10 -3.19 21.02
N ALA A 902 1.76 -2.99 22.16
CA ALA A 902 2.54 -1.81 22.44
C ALA A 902 3.73 -1.68 21.48
N LEU A 903 3.90 -0.48 20.92
CA LEU A 903 4.95 -0.19 19.96
C LEU A 903 6.32 -0.04 20.64
N PRO A 904 7.42 -0.34 19.92
CA PRO A 904 8.77 -0.03 20.37
C PRO A 904 8.91 1.44 20.77
N ALA A 905 9.47 1.71 21.94
CA ALA A 905 9.64 3.06 22.44
C ALA A 905 10.78 3.15 23.46
N SER A 906 11.40 4.33 23.56
CA SER A 906 12.34 4.68 24.63
C SER A 906 12.03 6.10 25.10
N VAL A 907 11.79 6.28 26.40
CA VAL A 907 11.50 7.59 27.00
C VAL A 907 12.40 7.84 28.20
N THR A 908 12.85 9.07 28.37
CA THR A 908 13.57 9.48 29.59
C THR A 908 12.64 9.38 30.81
N VAL A 909 13.14 8.82 31.90
CA VAL A 909 12.41 8.75 33.17
C VAL A 909 12.71 10.02 33.96
N ASN A 910 11.66 10.80 34.24
CA ASN A 910 11.74 12.05 34.99
C ASN A 910 11.71 11.83 36.51
#